data_AF-A0A1V5P3Z7-F1
#
_entry.id   AF-A0A1V5P3Z7-F1
#
_cell.length_a   1.000
_cell.length_b   1.000
_cell.length_c   1.000
_cell.angle_alpha   90.00
_cell.angle_beta   90.00
_cell.angle_gamma   90.00
#
_symmetry.space_group_name_H-M   'P 1'
#
loop_
_entity.id
_entity.type
_entity.pdbx_description
1 polymer ?
#
loop_
_entity_poly.entity_id
_entity_poly.type
_entity_poly.pdbx_seq_one_letter_code
_entity_poly.pdbx_strand_id
1 'polypeptide(L)'
;MTGTFTAGGICPTTTNTALLTHSGDTLTADACVPVIDVCANTQLTFADSTFSGHHVYNNTSILIEGRFYVDDSLTLNNCMVYVNPGGQITILTSGTLITNNTTIQSCDTMWQGITVGQDSRLLVLNNSFIRDANTAITALNNSVITVDSSSIFDCVRGFYNAPISSGFLNITLNFSRSVVTMTLPILKPDYIGQPAHGSLPFAGLEINNLIMTLGGNTGRTNEFYKLNNGLVAHNSIVKVKRSRFYNITRDAFYSGIYNGSAMAADATTTTLAKLTVLPEAFSYNTVNQAEYGIYTKGVSLFANYLHLLNVRYGAYCTQTPGNKSSSVSNCAITSRHIGIAFIANPWAKYMICNLNSITINGTSDSGFTRAHCGIWMSETNANTAVRYLCDGNNITLNNAQNGIYSGVLNTAKIKFNIIKINDNANNSGISVWANRYSSISCNSVTGSYSSGATGNTNGISVGNNSLVGSNTLYCNSVDSTYRGFYFGGQNPSTVFKGNEMNNHWVGLYLNTGAPVNPTYIGTQPHFGNKWNIPSLSGFGGVNLTPPQYILASRFDVNQNLGTNYNPVVTPSTWFNSDTSGTTYYCNTSLVCSNPPPSLPDTAITRLIAEGVFDSEETSEEARALAEEYLYSELADDSSLWESDSAYIAFMIENQGEPVSYLYSVDEYMRAAYNYDTTLMALVDSLDILIASFTDSIENRDQWRENNPELDVDSMVTVWTDRVNFLNQTATNINLQREGIISNNLENAELQNDYVVGDIVPYSNNSYINEREIAFLESGNNLEEVSNYYSEIFSIAQQCPYTGGQAVERARTLIALVNDSVFYDDVNTCLQVGVYRQQNSDLITTVTSNSILINPNPAKEKIEIKLKGDFKGLCKVEISNMMNELVIQQGMNCEEKTTTIDVSTLSQGIYTVKASVDKQFYISKLSIIK
;
A
#
# COMPACT_ATOMS: atom_id res chain seq x y z
N MET A 1 -32.26 26.91 15.92
CA MET A 1 -33.50 26.53 15.23
C MET A 1 -33.25 26.64 13.74
N THR A 2 -33.40 25.54 13.01
CA THR A 2 -33.28 25.46 11.55
C THR A 2 -34.47 24.64 11.09
N GLY A 3 -35.40 25.22 10.34
CA GLY A 3 -36.55 24.53 9.77
C GLY A 3 -36.40 24.42 8.26
N THR A 4 -36.73 23.27 7.69
CA THR A 4 -36.83 23.05 6.24
C THR A 4 -38.28 23.26 5.82
N PHE A 5 -38.50 24.17 4.87
CA PHE A 5 -39.82 24.41 4.28
C PHE A 5 -39.88 23.72 2.92
N THR A 6 -40.83 22.81 2.72
CA THR A 6 -40.87 21.93 1.53
C THR A 6 -41.92 22.34 0.51
N ALA A 7 -42.85 23.24 0.84
CA ALA A 7 -43.91 23.69 -0.06
C ALA A 7 -43.87 25.21 -0.26
N GLY A 8 -43.63 25.64 -1.50
CA GLY A 8 -43.81 27.02 -1.93
C GLY A 8 -45.28 27.44 -1.84
N GLY A 9 -45.52 28.70 -1.42
CA GLY A 9 -46.86 29.28 -1.41
C GLY A 9 -47.01 30.47 -0.46
N ILE A 10 -48.11 31.20 -0.62
CA ILE A 10 -48.45 32.40 0.17
C ILE A 10 -49.38 32.05 1.32
N CYS A 11 -49.33 32.83 2.40
CA CYS A 11 -50.30 32.71 3.48
C CYS A 11 -51.64 33.35 3.10
N PRO A 12 -52.79 32.75 3.48
CA PRO A 12 -52.97 31.59 4.36
C PRO A 12 -53.10 30.22 3.65
N THR A 13 -52.85 30.14 2.34
CA THR A 13 -53.16 28.94 1.52
C THR A 13 -52.22 27.77 1.72
N THR A 14 -51.08 27.97 2.38
CA THR A 14 -50.00 26.97 2.51
C THR A 14 -49.49 26.97 3.93
N THR A 15 -49.70 25.87 4.65
CA THR A 15 -49.18 25.66 6.00
C THR A 15 -47.92 24.83 5.90
N ASN A 16 -46.79 25.35 6.39
CA ASN A 16 -45.54 24.60 6.39
C ASN A 16 -45.25 24.10 7.82
N THR A 17 -44.80 22.86 7.95
CA THR A 17 -44.48 22.25 9.23
C THR A 17 -43.00 22.48 9.55
N ALA A 18 -42.72 23.18 10.65
CA ALA A 18 -41.38 23.30 11.18
C ALA A 18 -41.11 22.16 12.17
N LEU A 19 -39.98 21.48 11.98
CA LEU A 19 -39.48 20.43 12.88
C LEU A 19 -38.44 21.03 13.84
N LEU A 20 -38.65 20.83 15.13
CA LEU A 20 -37.77 21.30 16.19
C LEU A 20 -37.29 20.11 17.00
N THR A 21 -36.04 19.69 16.78
CA THR A 21 -35.44 18.57 17.50
C THR A 21 -34.53 19.10 18.61
N HIS A 22 -34.81 18.74 19.86
CA HIS A 22 -33.94 19.06 21.00
C HIS A 22 -33.90 17.87 21.96
N SER A 23 -32.69 17.40 22.28
CA SER A 23 -32.45 16.34 23.27
C SER A 23 -33.20 15.02 23.02
N GLY A 24 -33.38 14.64 21.74
CA GLY A 24 -34.05 13.40 21.35
C GLY A 24 -35.57 13.52 21.17
N ASP A 25 -36.17 14.63 21.59
CA ASP A 25 -37.59 14.93 21.36
C ASP A 25 -37.77 15.77 20.10
N THR A 26 -38.76 15.39 19.28
CA THR A 26 -39.14 16.09 18.06
C THR A 26 -40.47 16.80 18.28
N LEU A 27 -40.45 18.13 18.31
CA LEU A 27 -41.64 18.99 18.34
C LEU A 27 -41.98 19.44 16.91
N THR A 28 -43.21 19.18 16.48
CA THR A 28 -43.76 19.70 15.21
C THR A 28 -44.64 20.91 15.50
N ALA A 29 -44.39 22.00 14.79
CA ALA A 29 -45.21 23.20 14.84
C ALA A 29 -45.58 23.63 13.42
N ASP A 30 -46.88 23.74 13.15
CA ASP A 30 -47.38 24.26 11.88
C ASP A 30 -47.42 25.78 11.94
N ALA A 31 -46.66 26.42 11.05
CA ALA A 31 -46.67 27.86 10.88
C ALA A 31 -46.99 28.19 9.43
N CYS A 32 -47.90 29.13 9.23
CA CYS A 32 -48.06 29.70 7.90
C CYS A 32 -46.88 30.65 7.65
N VAL A 33 -45.89 30.19 6.89
CA VAL A 33 -44.76 31.00 6.42
C VAL A 33 -44.90 31.13 4.91
N PRO A 34 -45.01 32.36 4.35
CA PRO A 34 -44.98 32.54 2.91
C PRO A 34 -43.60 32.12 2.39
N VAL A 35 -43.55 31.03 1.64
CA VAL A 35 -42.35 30.52 0.99
C VAL A 35 -42.47 30.94 -0.46
N ILE A 36 -41.71 31.96 -0.85
CA ILE A 36 -41.62 32.39 -2.24
C ILE A 36 -40.89 31.27 -2.99
N ASP A 37 -41.57 30.67 -3.96
CA ASP A 37 -40.93 29.75 -4.89
C ASP A 37 -39.76 30.49 -5.56
N VAL A 38 -38.56 29.91 -5.45
CA VAL A 38 -37.30 30.50 -5.91
C VAL A 38 -37.36 30.81 -7.41
N CYS A 39 -38.27 30.16 -8.13
CA CYS A 39 -38.48 30.26 -9.57
C CYS A 39 -39.71 31.08 -9.97
N ALA A 40 -40.51 31.57 -9.02
CA ALA A 40 -41.81 32.21 -9.32
C ALA A 40 -41.73 33.65 -9.88
N ASN A 41 -40.54 34.23 -10.09
CA ASN A 41 -40.39 35.63 -10.53
C ASN A 41 -39.23 35.84 -11.51
N THR A 42 -39.13 35.05 -12.58
CA THR A 42 -38.16 35.28 -13.65
C THR A 42 -38.70 36.25 -14.71
N GLN A 43 -37.81 37.03 -15.33
CA GLN A 43 -38.16 37.97 -16.40
C GLN A 43 -38.37 37.29 -17.75
N LEU A 44 -37.74 36.13 -17.94
CA LEU A 44 -37.81 35.33 -19.16
C LEU A 44 -38.01 33.86 -18.80
N THR A 45 -38.72 33.15 -19.66
CA THR A 45 -38.91 31.71 -19.55
C THR A 45 -38.54 31.05 -20.88
N PHE A 46 -37.60 30.11 -20.83
CA PHE A 46 -37.35 29.16 -21.89
C PHE A 46 -38.22 27.93 -21.63
N ALA A 47 -39.25 27.78 -22.47
CA ALA A 47 -40.15 26.64 -22.38
C ALA A 47 -39.42 25.32 -22.65
N ASP A 48 -39.96 24.21 -22.16
CA ASP A 48 -39.39 22.88 -22.40
C ASP A 48 -39.27 22.61 -23.91
N SER A 49 -38.14 22.02 -24.28
CA SER A 49 -37.78 21.57 -25.63
C SER A 49 -37.67 22.70 -26.65
N THR A 50 -37.16 23.86 -26.21
CA THR A 50 -36.89 25.03 -27.07
C THR A 50 -35.40 25.22 -27.38
N PHE A 51 -35.11 26.07 -28.37
CA PHE A 51 -33.77 26.32 -28.92
C PHE A 51 -33.35 27.77 -28.68
N SER A 52 -32.05 28.03 -28.48
CA SER A 52 -31.53 29.36 -28.16
C SER A 52 -31.43 30.30 -29.36
N GLY A 53 -31.11 29.75 -30.55
CA GLY A 53 -30.56 30.53 -31.65
C GLY A 53 -29.33 31.36 -31.24
N HIS A 54 -28.98 32.36 -32.06
CA HIS A 54 -27.92 33.32 -31.75
C HIS A 54 -28.44 34.47 -30.87
N HIS A 55 -28.07 34.50 -29.59
CA HIS A 55 -28.57 35.51 -28.65
C HIS A 55 -27.54 35.94 -27.58
N VAL A 56 -27.69 37.18 -27.11
CA VAL A 56 -26.96 37.73 -25.96
C VAL A 56 -27.96 38.31 -24.95
N TYR A 57 -28.02 37.73 -23.76
CA TYR A 57 -28.81 38.24 -22.63
C TYR A 57 -27.92 38.93 -21.60
N ASN A 58 -28.39 40.04 -21.05
CA ASN A 58 -27.67 40.83 -20.06
C ASN A 58 -28.58 41.14 -18.87
N ASN A 59 -28.08 40.96 -17.63
CA ASN A 59 -28.79 41.35 -16.40
C ASN A 59 -30.22 40.80 -16.31
N THR A 60 -30.44 39.56 -16.78
CA THR A 60 -31.76 38.96 -16.90
C THR A 60 -31.90 37.76 -15.97
N SER A 61 -33.07 37.63 -15.34
CA SER A 61 -33.48 36.40 -14.65
C SER A 61 -34.27 35.49 -15.61
N ILE A 62 -33.84 34.24 -15.74
CA ILE A 62 -34.33 33.29 -16.75
C ILE A 62 -34.78 32.01 -16.04
N LEU A 63 -35.95 31.49 -16.39
CA LEU A 63 -36.41 30.15 -16.00
C LEU A 63 -36.27 29.19 -17.18
N ILE A 64 -35.72 28.00 -16.95
CA ILE A 64 -35.72 26.88 -17.89
C ILE A 64 -36.73 25.85 -17.39
N GLU A 65 -37.83 25.66 -18.13
CA GLU A 65 -38.94 24.81 -17.67
C GLU A 65 -38.64 23.31 -17.72
N GLY A 66 -37.69 22.90 -18.56
CA GLY A 66 -37.33 21.50 -18.79
C GLY A 66 -36.02 21.36 -19.57
N ARG A 67 -36.08 20.82 -20.78
CA ARG A 67 -34.93 20.68 -21.69
C ARG A 67 -34.75 21.94 -22.52
N PHE A 68 -33.53 22.43 -22.64
CA PHE A 68 -33.21 23.60 -23.44
C PHE A 68 -31.99 23.33 -24.31
N TYR A 69 -32.09 23.67 -25.59
CA TYR A 69 -31.07 23.36 -26.60
C TYR A 69 -30.33 24.62 -27.05
N VAL A 70 -29.01 24.60 -27.00
CA VAL A 70 -28.16 25.67 -27.52
C VAL A 70 -27.63 25.23 -28.89
N ASP A 71 -28.24 25.72 -29.97
CA ASP A 71 -27.99 25.33 -31.36
C ASP A 71 -27.12 26.31 -32.15
N ASP A 72 -26.87 27.49 -31.60
CA ASP A 72 -25.94 28.50 -32.11
C ASP A 72 -25.22 29.14 -30.89
N SER A 73 -24.78 30.40 -30.98
CA SER A 73 -24.12 31.12 -29.88
C SER A 73 -25.12 31.77 -28.92
N LEU A 74 -25.12 31.30 -27.67
CA LEU A 74 -25.86 31.89 -26.55
C LEU A 74 -24.88 32.48 -25.53
N THR A 75 -24.95 33.79 -25.30
CA THR A 75 -24.16 34.48 -24.27
C THR A 75 -25.06 35.01 -23.14
N LEU A 76 -24.72 34.67 -21.91
CA LEU A 76 -25.42 35.09 -20.68
C LEU A 76 -24.46 35.91 -19.82
N ASN A 77 -24.65 37.23 -19.78
CA ASN A 77 -23.85 38.15 -18.97
C ASN A 77 -24.64 38.64 -17.75
N ASN A 78 -24.08 38.50 -16.55
CA ASN A 78 -24.71 38.99 -15.31
C ASN A 78 -26.14 38.43 -15.11
N CYS A 79 -26.40 37.20 -15.54
CA CYS A 79 -27.73 36.61 -15.51
C CYS A 79 -27.91 35.70 -14.29
N MET A 80 -29.17 35.48 -13.91
CA MET A 80 -29.59 34.48 -12.94
C MET A 80 -30.51 33.48 -13.64
N VAL A 81 -30.02 32.26 -13.87
CA VAL A 81 -30.76 31.19 -14.54
C VAL A 81 -31.22 30.18 -13.51
N TYR A 82 -32.52 29.92 -13.50
CA TYR A 82 -33.15 28.89 -12.70
C TYR A 82 -33.59 27.73 -13.59
N VAL A 83 -33.37 26.50 -13.14
CA VAL A 83 -33.75 25.29 -13.86
C VAL A 83 -34.72 24.47 -13.02
N ASN A 84 -35.86 24.10 -13.62
CA ASN A 84 -36.86 23.25 -12.99
C ASN A 84 -36.31 21.85 -12.65
N PRO A 85 -36.99 21.13 -11.72
CA PRO A 85 -36.71 19.73 -11.41
C PRO A 85 -36.44 18.87 -12.63
N GLY A 86 -35.27 18.22 -12.68
CA GLY A 86 -34.89 17.33 -13.80
C GLY A 86 -34.69 18.02 -15.15
N GLY A 87 -34.69 19.35 -15.21
CA GLY A 87 -34.36 20.12 -16.42
C GLY A 87 -32.89 19.93 -16.85
N GLN A 88 -32.58 20.28 -18.09
CA GLN A 88 -31.28 20.04 -18.71
C GLN A 88 -30.96 21.10 -19.77
N ILE A 89 -29.71 21.54 -19.84
CA ILE A 89 -29.21 22.35 -20.94
C ILE A 89 -28.35 21.45 -21.84
N THR A 90 -28.64 21.41 -23.14
CA THR A 90 -27.85 20.62 -24.09
C THR A 90 -27.31 21.53 -25.19
N ILE A 91 -25.99 21.61 -25.31
CA ILE A 91 -25.33 22.33 -26.40
C ILE A 91 -25.21 21.38 -27.58
N LEU A 92 -25.85 21.72 -28.69
CA LEU A 92 -25.84 20.93 -29.92
C LEU A 92 -24.56 21.20 -30.72
N THR A 93 -24.33 20.39 -31.74
CA THR A 93 -23.17 20.50 -32.63
C THR A 93 -23.00 21.92 -33.18
N SER A 94 -21.78 22.44 -33.14
CA SER A 94 -21.43 23.84 -33.48
C SER A 94 -22.01 24.92 -32.55
N GLY A 95 -22.89 24.58 -31.61
CA GLY A 95 -23.42 25.50 -30.60
C GLY A 95 -22.35 25.96 -29.61
N THR A 96 -22.54 27.15 -29.05
CA THR A 96 -21.64 27.73 -28.04
C THR A 96 -22.44 28.37 -26.91
N LEU A 97 -22.24 27.93 -25.67
CA LEU A 97 -22.77 28.59 -24.48
C LEU A 97 -21.67 29.35 -23.75
N ILE A 98 -21.88 30.65 -23.53
CA ILE A 98 -20.98 31.53 -22.77
C ILE A 98 -21.72 32.05 -21.55
N THR A 99 -21.17 31.79 -20.36
CA THR A 99 -21.63 32.38 -19.10
C THR A 99 -20.54 33.29 -18.55
N ASN A 100 -20.90 34.51 -18.20
CA ASN A 100 -19.97 35.54 -17.74
C ASN A 100 -20.60 36.30 -16.57
N ASN A 101 -20.05 36.12 -15.37
CA ASN A 101 -20.64 36.55 -14.11
C ASN A 101 -22.12 36.12 -13.95
N THR A 102 -22.43 34.90 -14.39
CA THR A 102 -23.79 34.35 -14.44
C THR A 102 -23.92 33.16 -13.52
N THR A 103 -25.05 33.04 -12.81
CA THR A 103 -25.37 31.86 -11.99
C THR A 103 -26.43 31.01 -12.69
N ILE A 104 -26.19 29.71 -12.81
CA ILE A 104 -27.17 28.70 -13.19
C ILE A 104 -27.38 27.80 -11.98
N GLN A 105 -28.61 27.71 -11.49
CA GLN A 105 -28.97 26.93 -10.30
C GLN A 105 -30.36 26.31 -10.44
N SER A 106 -30.68 25.34 -9.59
CA SER A 106 -32.03 24.76 -9.59
C SER A 106 -33.02 25.54 -8.75
N CYS A 107 -34.31 25.24 -8.92
CA CYS A 107 -35.39 25.66 -8.03
C CYS A 107 -35.27 24.97 -6.65
N ASP A 108 -36.09 23.96 -6.42
CA ASP A 108 -36.28 23.22 -5.16
C ASP A 108 -35.57 21.86 -5.15
N THR A 109 -35.59 21.13 -6.27
CA THR A 109 -34.88 19.85 -6.44
C THR A 109 -33.66 20.02 -7.34
N MET A 110 -32.81 19.00 -7.44
CA MET A 110 -31.73 19.00 -8.42
C MET A 110 -32.23 19.02 -9.88
N TRP A 111 -31.34 19.42 -10.77
CA TRP A 111 -31.51 19.35 -12.23
C TRP A 111 -30.41 18.47 -12.84
N GLN A 112 -30.52 18.11 -14.11
CA GLN A 112 -29.57 17.17 -14.73
C GLN A 112 -28.18 17.78 -14.93
N GLY A 113 -28.12 19.06 -15.32
CA GLY A 113 -26.90 19.80 -15.62
C GLY A 113 -26.75 20.19 -17.10
N ILE A 114 -25.53 20.53 -17.50
CA ILE A 114 -25.20 20.94 -18.88
C ILE A 114 -24.54 19.78 -19.63
N THR A 115 -25.09 19.38 -20.77
CA THR A 115 -24.48 18.42 -21.69
C THR A 115 -23.87 19.16 -22.88
N VAL A 116 -22.56 19.04 -23.05
CA VAL A 116 -21.79 19.64 -24.14
C VAL A 116 -21.66 18.62 -25.26
N GLY A 117 -22.41 18.83 -26.34
CA GLY A 117 -22.46 17.93 -27.50
C GLY A 117 -21.15 17.87 -28.29
N GLN A 118 -21.10 16.96 -29.25
CA GLN A 118 -19.95 16.82 -30.15
C GLN A 118 -19.72 18.09 -30.98
N ASP A 119 -18.46 18.50 -31.13
CA ASP A 119 -18.03 19.71 -31.84
C ASP A 119 -18.73 21.00 -31.32
N SER A 120 -18.96 21.09 -30.01
CA SER A 120 -19.61 22.23 -29.35
C SER A 120 -18.77 22.83 -28.22
N ARG A 121 -19.13 24.03 -27.75
CA ARG A 121 -18.30 24.82 -26.82
C ARG A 121 -19.08 25.31 -25.60
N LEU A 122 -18.48 25.15 -24.42
CA LEU A 122 -18.96 25.75 -23.16
C LEU A 122 -17.86 26.63 -22.55
N LEU A 123 -18.21 27.89 -22.26
CA LEU A 123 -17.32 28.84 -21.58
C LEU A 123 -18.00 29.33 -20.30
N VAL A 124 -17.43 29.01 -19.15
CA VAL A 124 -17.85 29.45 -17.81
C VAL A 124 -16.81 30.38 -17.25
N LEU A 125 -17.08 31.68 -17.34
CA LEU A 125 -16.09 32.74 -17.17
C LEU A 125 -16.47 33.72 -16.07
N ASN A 126 -15.45 34.33 -15.48
CA ASN A 126 -15.54 35.52 -14.63
C ASN A 126 -16.63 35.45 -13.57
N ASN A 127 -16.39 34.72 -12.48
CA ASN A 127 -17.30 34.62 -11.35
C ASN A 127 -18.69 34.07 -11.75
N SER A 128 -18.72 33.12 -12.70
CA SER A 128 -19.93 32.37 -13.01
C SER A 128 -20.07 31.15 -12.09
N PHE A 129 -21.30 30.70 -11.89
CA PHE A 129 -21.64 29.61 -10.98
C PHE A 129 -22.54 28.58 -11.65
N ILE A 130 -22.20 27.30 -11.55
CA ILE A 130 -23.11 26.19 -11.87
C ILE A 130 -23.41 25.46 -10.57
N ARG A 131 -24.70 25.32 -10.22
CA ARG A 131 -25.11 24.80 -8.92
C ARG A 131 -26.21 23.75 -8.97
N ASP A 132 -26.30 22.93 -7.93
CA ASP A 132 -27.44 22.06 -7.62
C ASP A 132 -27.76 21.01 -8.70
N ALA A 133 -26.76 20.59 -9.49
CA ALA A 133 -26.95 19.62 -10.56
C ALA A 133 -26.59 18.21 -10.11
N ASN A 134 -27.23 17.19 -10.69
CA ASN A 134 -26.71 15.83 -10.64
C ASN A 134 -25.29 15.79 -11.24
N THR A 135 -25.09 16.33 -12.45
CA THR A 135 -23.76 16.47 -13.04
C THR A 135 -23.64 17.81 -13.71
N ALA A 136 -22.86 18.74 -13.13
CA ALA A 136 -22.79 20.11 -13.61
C ALA A 136 -22.42 20.21 -15.10
N ILE A 137 -21.39 19.48 -15.53
CA ILE A 137 -20.94 19.44 -16.93
C ILE A 137 -20.72 17.99 -17.36
N THR A 138 -21.45 17.56 -18.39
CA THR A 138 -21.20 16.31 -19.11
C THR A 138 -20.64 16.61 -20.49
N ALA A 139 -19.48 16.05 -20.84
CA ALA A 139 -18.80 16.32 -22.10
C ALA A 139 -18.82 15.10 -23.04
N LEU A 140 -19.13 15.33 -24.32
CA LEU A 140 -18.99 14.35 -25.41
C LEU A 140 -17.70 14.57 -26.19
N ASN A 141 -17.32 13.60 -27.03
CA ASN A 141 -16.10 13.68 -27.84
C ASN A 141 -16.05 14.96 -28.71
N ASN A 142 -14.87 15.50 -28.96
CA ASN A 142 -14.63 16.77 -29.68
C ASN A 142 -15.22 18.05 -29.05
N SER A 143 -15.69 17.99 -27.80
CA SER A 143 -16.18 19.19 -27.12
C SER A 143 -15.05 20.04 -26.53
N VAL A 144 -15.29 21.36 -26.43
CA VAL A 144 -14.38 22.33 -25.82
C VAL A 144 -15.05 23.00 -24.62
N ILE A 145 -14.48 22.79 -23.44
CA ILE A 145 -14.99 23.32 -22.17
C ILE A 145 -13.91 24.19 -21.53
N THR A 146 -14.27 25.43 -21.19
CA THR A 146 -13.45 26.32 -20.37
C THR A 146 -14.21 26.69 -19.11
N VAL A 147 -13.63 26.40 -17.94
CA VAL A 147 -14.07 26.90 -16.64
C VAL A 147 -12.93 27.72 -16.06
N ASP A 148 -13.09 29.04 -16.08
CA ASP A 148 -12.07 29.96 -15.61
C ASP A 148 -12.61 30.99 -14.64
N SER A 149 -11.89 31.17 -13.53
CA SER A 149 -12.21 32.16 -12.50
C SER A 149 -13.67 32.04 -12.01
N SER A 150 -14.21 30.83 -11.96
CA SER A 150 -15.64 30.52 -11.77
C SER A 150 -15.82 29.36 -10.78
N SER A 151 -17.05 28.90 -10.53
CA SER A 151 -17.26 27.86 -9.52
C SER A 151 -18.39 26.88 -9.83
N ILE A 152 -18.24 25.65 -9.35
CA ILE A 152 -19.24 24.58 -9.40
C ILE A 152 -19.57 24.18 -7.96
N PHE A 153 -20.84 24.32 -7.57
CA PHE A 153 -21.26 24.11 -6.17
C PHE A 153 -22.42 23.13 -6.03
N ASP A 154 -22.39 22.33 -4.97
CA ASP A 154 -23.54 21.49 -4.57
C ASP A 154 -24.03 20.56 -5.68
N CYS A 155 -23.11 20.08 -6.52
CA CYS A 155 -23.39 19.11 -7.57
C CYS A 155 -22.89 17.74 -7.16
N VAL A 156 -23.58 16.65 -7.54
CA VAL A 156 -23.10 15.28 -7.24
C VAL A 156 -21.77 15.02 -7.96
N ARG A 157 -21.65 15.47 -9.22
CA ARG A 157 -20.39 15.53 -9.99
C ARG A 157 -20.18 16.92 -10.58
N GLY A 158 -18.95 17.42 -10.50
CA GLY A 158 -18.62 18.70 -11.14
C GLY A 158 -18.37 18.59 -12.65
N PHE A 159 -17.63 17.58 -13.08
CA PHE A 159 -17.42 17.24 -14.48
C PHE A 159 -17.47 15.73 -14.68
N TYR A 160 -18.01 15.30 -15.80
CA TYR A 160 -18.04 13.90 -16.22
C TYR A 160 -17.94 13.76 -17.74
N ASN A 161 -17.25 12.71 -18.19
CA ASN A 161 -17.38 12.20 -19.55
C ASN A 161 -17.47 10.67 -19.51
N ALA A 162 -18.22 10.08 -20.44
CA ALA A 162 -18.39 8.63 -20.47
C ALA A 162 -17.08 7.92 -20.88
N PRO A 163 -16.80 6.71 -20.33
CA PRO A 163 -15.65 5.91 -20.72
C PRO A 163 -15.80 5.32 -22.14
N ILE A 164 -14.66 4.99 -22.75
CA ILE A 164 -14.58 4.25 -24.03
C ILE A 164 -13.77 2.97 -23.86
N SER A 165 -13.98 2.00 -24.77
CA SER A 165 -13.33 0.68 -24.70
C SER A 165 -11.82 0.73 -24.90
N SER A 166 -11.32 1.65 -25.72
CA SER A 166 -9.88 1.78 -26.02
C SER A 166 -9.53 3.17 -26.56
N GLY A 167 -8.33 3.66 -26.26
CA GLY A 167 -7.81 4.94 -26.74
C GLY A 167 -8.21 6.12 -25.86
N PHE A 168 -8.00 7.33 -26.38
CA PHE A 168 -8.29 8.60 -25.73
C PHE A 168 -9.34 9.39 -26.52
N LEU A 169 -10.23 10.06 -25.80
CA LEU A 169 -11.20 11.00 -26.32
C LEU A 169 -10.56 12.36 -26.55
N ASN A 170 -11.04 13.06 -27.58
CA ASN A 170 -10.61 14.42 -27.92
C ASN A 170 -11.51 15.44 -27.21
N ILE A 171 -11.45 15.51 -25.88
CA ILE A 171 -12.17 16.54 -25.11
C ILE A 171 -11.16 17.57 -24.61
N THR A 172 -11.39 18.82 -24.97
CA THR A 172 -10.60 19.94 -24.47
C THR A 172 -11.22 20.48 -23.19
N LEU A 173 -10.65 20.15 -22.03
CA LEU A 173 -11.05 20.74 -20.73
C LEU A 173 -9.97 21.69 -20.21
N ASN A 174 -10.31 22.98 -20.15
CA ASN A 174 -9.52 24.03 -19.50
C ASN A 174 -10.15 24.39 -18.15
N PHE A 175 -9.52 24.00 -17.05
CA PHE A 175 -10.04 24.27 -15.70
C PHE A 175 -9.01 25.02 -14.85
N SER A 176 -9.23 26.32 -14.64
CA SER A 176 -8.27 27.21 -13.97
C SER A 176 -8.92 28.24 -13.05
N ARG A 177 -8.21 28.62 -11.98
CA ARG A 177 -8.60 29.65 -11.00
C ARG A 177 -10.02 29.45 -10.42
N SER A 178 -10.49 28.20 -10.37
CA SER A 178 -11.90 27.88 -10.13
C SER A 178 -12.10 26.99 -8.91
N VAL A 179 -13.32 26.96 -8.37
CA VAL A 179 -13.66 26.25 -7.13
C VAL A 179 -14.70 25.17 -7.40
N VAL A 180 -14.50 23.97 -6.83
CA VAL A 180 -15.51 22.90 -6.80
C VAL A 180 -15.73 22.45 -5.36
N THR A 181 -16.95 22.56 -4.86
CA THR A 181 -17.24 22.22 -3.46
C THR A 181 -18.73 21.96 -3.17
N MET A 182 -19.01 21.35 -2.01
CA MET A 182 -20.31 21.42 -1.36
C MET A 182 -20.37 22.58 -0.35
N THR A 183 -21.26 23.53 -0.59
CA THR A 183 -21.50 24.69 0.28
C THR A 183 -22.71 24.50 1.19
N LEU A 184 -23.71 23.74 0.76
CA LEU A 184 -24.90 23.39 1.54
C LEU A 184 -24.60 22.29 2.56
N PRO A 185 -25.36 22.21 3.67
CA PRO A 185 -25.22 21.13 4.64
C PRO A 185 -25.72 19.78 4.10
N ILE A 186 -26.67 19.81 3.15
CA ILE A 186 -27.25 18.65 2.47
C ILE A 186 -27.52 19.07 1.03
N LEU A 187 -27.24 18.18 0.07
CA LEU A 187 -27.63 18.36 -1.33
C LEU A 187 -29.15 18.50 -1.46
N LYS A 188 -29.61 19.24 -2.48
CA LYS A 188 -31.05 19.35 -2.76
C LYS A 188 -31.67 17.97 -3.07
N PRO A 189 -32.98 17.78 -2.85
CA PRO A 189 -33.65 16.53 -3.17
C PRO A 189 -33.46 16.10 -4.63
N ASP A 190 -33.43 14.78 -4.84
CA ASP A 190 -33.41 14.16 -6.16
C ASP A 190 -34.64 14.53 -6.99
N TYR A 191 -34.45 14.74 -8.30
CA TYR A 191 -35.57 14.72 -9.23
C TYR A 191 -35.98 13.26 -9.55
N ILE A 192 -37.17 13.07 -10.10
CA ILE A 192 -37.67 11.73 -10.47
C ILE A 192 -36.75 11.07 -11.49
N GLY A 193 -36.15 9.93 -11.13
CA GLY A 193 -35.26 9.15 -12.01
C GLY A 193 -33.78 9.49 -11.89
N GLN A 194 -33.39 10.41 -10.99
CA GLN A 194 -32.00 10.66 -10.66
C GLN A 194 -31.34 9.40 -10.05
N PRO A 195 -30.10 9.05 -10.45
CA PRO A 195 -29.33 8.02 -9.76
C PRO A 195 -29.06 8.39 -8.30
N ALA A 196 -29.23 7.42 -7.40
CA ALA A 196 -28.95 7.63 -5.98
C ALA A 196 -27.48 8.04 -5.74
N HIS A 197 -27.27 8.91 -4.75
CA HIS A 197 -25.96 9.43 -4.40
C HIS A 197 -25.77 9.55 -2.88
N GLY A 198 -24.52 9.79 -2.47
CA GLY A 198 -24.14 9.99 -1.08
C GLY A 198 -24.53 11.37 -0.53
N SER A 199 -24.18 11.61 0.72
CA SER A 199 -24.32 12.91 1.38
C SER A 199 -23.31 13.96 0.89
N LEU A 200 -22.15 13.49 0.40
CA LEU A 200 -21.14 14.31 -0.27
C LEU A 200 -21.19 14.11 -1.78
N PRO A 201 -20.81 15.13 -2.57
CA PRO A 201 -20.50 14.98 -3.99
C PRO A 201 -19.53 13.82 -4.22
N PHE A 202 -19.81 13.00 -5.22
CA PHE A 202 -18.98 11.86 -5.58
C PHE A 202 -17.56 12.29 -5.95
N ALA A 203 -17.45 13.24 -6.88
CA ALA A 203 -16.17 13.75 -7.38
C ALA A 203 -16.29 15.20 -7.84
N GLY A 204 -15.22 15.97 -7.64
CA GLY A 204 -15.08 17.28 -8.27
C GLY A 204 -14.99 17.14 -9.79
N LEU A 205 -14.02 16.35 -10.27
CA LEU A 205 -13.90 15.97 -11.67
C LEU A 205 -13.76 14.44 -11.76
N GLU A 206 -14.61 13.80 -12.56
CA GLU A 206 -14.47 12.40 -12.95
C GLU A 206 -14.19 12.36 -14.47
N ILE A 207 -13.01 11.90 -14.84
CA ILE A 207 -12.57 11.90 -16.24
C ILE A 207 -12.22 10.49 -16.71
N ASN A 208 -12.55 10.20 -17.95
CA ASN A 208 -12.33 8.88 -18.55
C ASN A 208 -11.63 9.03 -19.90
N ASN A 209 -10.51 8.33 -20.10
CA ASN A 209 -9.80 8.29 -21.39
C ASN A 209 -9.40 9.69 -21.91
N LEU A 210 -8.94 10.59 -21.03
CA LEU A 210 -8.58 11.96 -21.40
C LEU A 210 -7.09 12.27 -21.26
N ILE A 211 -6.60 13.13 -22.14
CA ILE A 211 -5.29 13.79 -22.04
C ILE A 211 -5.55 15.23 -21.65
N MET A 212 -5.25 15.62 -20.41
CA MET A 212 -5.56 16.97 -19.94
C MET A 212 -4.58 17.53 -18.92
N THR A 213 -4.61 18.86 -18.80
CA THR A 213 -3.96 19.59 -17.72
C THR A 213 -5.01 20.27 -16.84
N LEU A 214 -5.00 19.97 -15.55
CA LEU A 214 -5.79 20.65 -14.52
C LEU A 214 -4.97 21.80 -13.92
N GLY A 215 -5.49 23.02 -14.01
CA GLY A 215 -4.83 24.25 -13.58
C GLY A 215 -4.23 25.05 -14.73
N GLY A 216 -4.17 26.37 -14.56
CA GLY A 216 -3.54 27.30 -15.51
C GLY A 216 -2.04 27.51 -15.24
N ASN A 217 -1.35 28.32 -16.06
CA ASN A 217 0.07 28.66 -15.87
C ASN A 217 0.29 29.78 -14.84
N THR A 218 -0.73 30.61 -14.59
CA THR A 218 -0.64 31.80 -13.73
C THR A 218 -1.93 31.99 -12.92
N GLY A 219 -1.93 32.93 -11.98
CA GLY A 219 -3.12 33.32 -11.23
C GLY A 219 -3.41 32.48 -9.98
N ARG A 220 -4.65 32.50 -9.48
CA ARG A 220 -5.06 31.75 -8.28
C ARG A 220 -5.05 30.23 -8.53
N THR A 221 -4.94 29.45 -7.45
CA THR A 221 -5.09 28.00 -7.53
C THR A 221 -6.55 27.61 -7.77
N ASN A 222 -6.77 26.44 -8.37
CA ASN A 222 -8.06 25.76 -8.23
C ASN A 222 -8.23 25.26 -6.80
N GLU A 223 -9.47 25.14 -6.35
CA GLU A 223 -9.80 24.63 -5.02
C GLU A 223 -10.89 23.57 -5.09
N PHE A 224 -10.63 22.42 -4.46
CA PHE A 224 -11.53 21.28 -4.35
C PHE A 224 -11.70 20.93 -2.88
N TYR A 225 -12.91 21.02 -2.34
CA TYR A 225 -13.12 20.74 -0.91
C TYR A 225 -14.53 20.31 -0.53
N LYS A 226 -14.68 19.59 0.59
CA LYS A 226 -15.95 18.98 1.03
C LYS A 226 -16.56 18.08 -0.05
N LEU A 227 -15.73 17.17 -0.56
CA LEU A 227 -16.09 16.20 -1.59
C LEU A 227 -15.72 14.80 -1.09
N ASN A 228 -16.35 13.76 -1.65
CA ASN A 228 -15.88 12.40 -1.46
C ASN A 228 -14.54 12.18 -2.19
N ASN A 229 -14.42 12.67 -3.43
CA ASN A 229 -13.17 12.68 -4.18
C ASN A 229 -12.93 14.05 -4.82
N GLY A 230 -11.66 14.47 -4.92
CA GLY A 230 -11.30 15.69 -5.65
C GLY A 230 -11.29 15.46 -7.16
N LEU A 231 -10.27 14.75 -7.63
CA LEU A 231 -10.10 14.28 -9.01
C LEU A 231 -10.14 12.75 -9.04
N VAL A 232 -10.93 12.19 -9.95
CA VAL A 232 -10.93 10.76 -10.28
C VAL A 232 -10.64 10.62 -11.78
N ALA A 233 -9.56 9.93 -12.14
CA ALA A 233 -9.10 9.80 -13.52
C ALA A 233 -8.93 8.35 -13.93
N HIS A 234 -9.76 7.89 -14.86
CA HIS A 234 -9.72 6.53 -15.39
C HIS A 234 -9.06 6.52 -16.77
N ASN A 235 -8.10 5.62 -16.99
CA ASN A 235 -7.43 5.40 -18.29
C ASN A 235 -6.90 6.70 -18.94
N SER A 236 -6.41 7.64 -18.13
CA SER A 236 -6.15 9.03 -18.55
C SER A 236 -4.69 9.44 -18.36
N ILE A 237 -4.24 10.43 -19.14
CA ILE A 237 -2.95 11.12 -18.97
C ILE A 237 -3.25 12.51 -18.42
N VAL A 238 -2.92 12.73 -17.15
CA VAL A 238 -3.36 13.92 -16.41
C VAL A 238 -2.16 14.61 -15.79
N LYS A 239 -2.11 15.92 -16.01
CA LYS A 239 -1.16 16.81 -15.34
C LYS A 239 -1.90 17.76 -14.43
N VAL A 240 -1.63 17.71 -13.14
CA VAL A 240 -2.21 18.58 -12.12
C VAL A 240 -1.18 19.62 -11.71
N LYS A 241 -1.56 20.90 -11.87
CA LYS A 241 -0.83 22.06 -11.40
C LYS A 241 -1.78 23.03 -10.70
N ARG A 242 -1.22 23.93 -9.90
CA ARG A 242 -1.94 25.05 -9.24
C ARG A 242 -3.30 24.64 -8.65
N SER A 243 -3.37 23.51 -7.95
CA SER A 243 -4.65 22.98 -7.45
C SER A 243 -4.50 22.57 -5.98
N ARG A 244 -5.51 22.89 -5.18
CA ARG A 244 -5.59 22.59 -3.75
C ARG A 244 -6.77 21.68 -3.47
N PHE A 245 -6.53 20.65 -2.68
CA PHE A 245 -7.55 19.70 -2.24
C PHE A 245 -7.58 19.71 -0.72
N TYR A 246 -8.74 20.00 -0.12
CA TYR A 246 -8.83 20.02 1.35
C TYR A 246 -10.18 19.58 1.87
N ASN A 247 -10.21 19.01 3.08
CA ASN A 247 -11.43 18.43 3.66
C ASN A 247 -12.10 17.45 2.68
N ILE A 248 -11.30 16.54 2.12
CA ILE A 248 -11.79 15.43 1.30
C ILE A 248 -12.03 14.25 2.24
N THR A 249 -13.23 13.68 2.23
CA THR A 249 -13.62 12.67 3.22
C THR A 249 -14.46 11.60 2.58
N ARG A 250 -14.16 10.33 2.90
CA ARG A 250 -14.94 9.20 2.42
C ARG A 250 -16.40 9.34 2.85
N ASP A 251 -17.31 9.21 1.89
CA ASP A 251 -18.73 8.99 2.14
C ASP A 251 -19.00 7.47 2.09
N ALA A 252 -19.66 6.95 3.12
CA ALA A 252 -19.94 5.52 3.28
C ALA A 252 -20.87 4.97 2.18
N PHE A 253 -21.62 5.82 1.48
CA PHE A 253 -22.45 5.42 0.35
C PHE A 253 -21.62 4.86 -0.82
N TYR A 254 -20.41 5.39 -1.05
CA TYR A 254 -19.56 4.95 -2.15
C TYR A 254 -18.59 3.85 -1.69
N SER A 255 -18.49 2.75 -2.45
CA SER A 255 -17.73 1.54 -2.08
C SER A 255 -16.32 1.44 -2.68
N GLY A 256 -15.93 2.33 -3.59
CA GLY A 256 -14.60 2.35 -4.21
C GLY A 256 -13.43 2.48 -3.23
N ILE A 257 -12.36 1.71 -3.48
CA ILE A 257 -11.13 1.66 -2.65
C ILE A 257 -10.39 2.99 -2.57
N TYR A 258 -10.54 3.84 -3.59
CA TYR A 258 -9.93 5.16 -3.65
C TYR A 258 -10.81 6.26 -3.02
N ASN A 259 -11.96 5.95 -2.44
CA ASN A 259 -12.84 6.99 -1.89
C ASN A 259 -12.18 7.76 -0.74
N GLY A 260 -12.41 9.07 -0.71
CA GLY A 260 -11.70 9.98 0.18
C GLY A 260 -10.37 10.48 -0.40
N SER A 261 -10.11 10.25 -1.69
CA SER A 261 -8.87 10.70 -2.35
C SER A 261 -8.97 12.15 -2.81
N ALA A 262 -7.95 12.94 -2.49
CA ALA A 262 -7.76 14.22 -3.15
C ALA A 262 -7.56 14.03 -4.66
N MET A 263 -6.72 13.07 -5.04
CA MET A 263 -6.49 12.66 -6.42
C MET A 263 -6.43 11.14 -6.50
N ALA A 264 -7.30 10.54 -7.31
CA ALA A 264 -7.30 9.12 -7.65
C ALA A 264 -7.11 8.96 -9.15
N ALA A 265 -6.25 8.04 -9.56
CA ALA A 265 -6.15 7.62 -10.95
C ALA A 265 -6.07 6.09 -11.05
N ASP A 266 -6.79 5.51 -11.98
CA ASP A 266 -6.65 4.09 -12.30
C ASP A 266 -6.62 3.84 -13.81
N ALA A 267 -6.16 2.66 -14.21
CA ALA A 267 -6.28 2.21 -15.58
C ALA A 267 -6.36 0.69 -15.69
N THR A 268 -7.20 0.25 -16.61
CA THR A 268 -7.44 -1.17 -16.94
C THR A 268 -7.40 -1.43 -18.44
N THR A 269 -7.57 -0.40 -19.28
CA THR A 269 -7.63 -0.53 -20.74
C THR A 269 -6.43 0.08 -21.47
N THR A 270 -5.49 0.70 -20.73
CA THR A 270 -4.26 1.25 -21.29
C THR A 270 -3.11 1.20 -20.29
N THR A 271 -1.89 0.96 -20.78
CA THR A 271 -0.64 1.05 -20.00
C THR A 271 0.00 2.44 -20.06
N LEU A 272 -0.63 3.39 -20.75
CA LEU A 272 -0.13 4.76 -20.94
C LEU A 272 -0.63 5.74 -19.88
N ALA A 273 -1.61 5.33 -19.07
CA ALA A 273 -2.18 6.20 -18.07
C ALA A 273 -1.11 6.72 -17.10
N LYS A 274 -1.17 8.02 -16.84
CA LYS A 274 -0.15 8.74 -16.09
C LYS A 274 -0.78 9.87 -15.30
N LEU A 275 -0.38 9.99 -14.04
CA LEU A 275 -0.72 11.13 -13.19
C LEU A 275 0.56 11.90 -12.86
N THR A 276 0.65 13.14 -13.32
CA THR A 276 1.75 14.05 -13.00
C THR A 276 1.23 15.16 -12.08
N VAL A 277 1.84 15.37 -10.93
CA VAL A 277 1.42 16.39 -9.96
C VAL A 277 2.61 17.26 -9.60
N LEU A 278 2.50 18.56 -9.93
CA LEU A 278 3.57 19.55 -9.78
C LEU A 278 2.99 20.86 -9.20
N PRO A 279 3.30 21.22 -7.96
CA PRO A 279 2.96 22.53 -7.44
C PRO A 279 4.01 23.50 -7.95
N GLU A 280 3.61 24.36 -8.87
CA GLU A 280 4.49 25.37 -9.48
C GLU A 280 5.08 26.41 -8.49
N ALA A 281 4.72 26.36 -7.19
CA ALA A 281 5.23 27.26 -6.16
C ALA A 281 5.11 26.67 -4.74
N PHE A 282 6.00 27.11 -3.84
CA PHE A 282 6.09 26.76 -2.42
C PHE A 282 4.96 27.32 -1.53
N SER A 283 4.10 28.18 -2.06
CA SER A 283 3.26 29.07 -1.24
C SER A 283 1.95 28.45 -0.76
N TYR A 284 1.62 27.21 -1.17
CA TYR A 284 0.35 26.59 -0.81
C TYR A 284 0.47 25.09 -0.51
N ASN A 285 -0.41 24.63 0.38
CA ASN A 285 -0.58 23.20 0.63
C ASN A 285 -1.41 22.57 -0.50
N THR A 286 -0.85 21.55 -1.17
CA THR A 286 -1.50 20.82 -2.26
C THR A 286 -2.67 20.01 -1.74
N VAL A 287 -2.45 19.23 -0.67
CA VAL A 287 -3.49 18.45 0.00
C VAL A 287 -3.47 18.75 1.49
N ASN A 288 -4.64 18.96 2.08
CA ASN A 288 -4.81 19.08 3.52
C ASN A 288 -6.10 18.37 3.96
N GLN A 289 -5.98 17.28 4.71
CA GLN A 289 -7.09 16.42 5.15
C GLN A 289 -7.73 15.63 4.00
N ALA A 290 -7.29 14.38 3.85
CA ALA A 290 -7.81 13.38 2.93
C ALA A 290 -7.56 11.95 3.44
N GLU A 291 -8.27 10.96 2.92
CA GLU A 291 -7.89 9.56 3.15
C GLU A 291 -6.59 9.27 2.39
N TYR A 292 -6.60 9.52 1.08
CA TYR A 292 -5.41 9.47 0.23
C TYR A 292 -5.09 10.87 -0.29
N GLY A 293 -3.84 11.29 -0.15
CA GLY A 293 -3.33 12.45 -0.88
C GLY A 293 -3.32 12.15 -2.38
N ILE A 294 -2.71 11.02 -2.75
CA ILE A 294 -2.69 10.49 -4.11
C ILE A 294 -2.94 8.98 -4.04
N TYR A 295 -3.84 8.48 -4.87
CA TYR A 295 -4.07 7.06 -5.11
C TYR A 295 -3.83 6.74 -6.59
N THR A 296 -3.03 5.71 -6.89
CA THR A 296 -2.83 5.22 -8.25
C THR A 296 -2.86 3.69 -8.34
N LYS A 297 -3.64 3.14 -9.29
CA LYS A 297 -3.68 1.70 -9.63
C LYS A 297 -3.55 1.50 -11.15
N GLY A 298 -2.54 0.81 -11.65
CA GLY A 298 -2.40 0.67 -13.12
C GLY A 298 -1.90 1.95 -13.80
N VAL A 299 -1.38 2.91 -13.04
CA VAL A 299 -1.03 4.26 -13.51
C VAL A 299 0.39 4.62 -13.11
N SER A 300 1.14 5.26 -14.01
CA SER A 300 2.46 5.82 -13.67
C SER A 300 2.31 7.13 -12.90
N LEU A 301 2.89 7.23 -11.70
CA LEU A 301 2.83 8.44 -10.89
C LEU A 301 4.12 9.26 -11.00
N PHE A 302 4.00 10.56 -11.26
CA PHE A 302 5.08 11.53 -11.08
C PHE A 302 4.62 12.63 -10.12
N ALA A 303 4.87 12.45 -8.83
CA ALA A 303 4.57 13.42 -7.78
C ALA A 303 5.86 14.10 -7.34
N ASN A 304 5.97 15.42 -7.55
CA ASN A 304 7.16 16.16 -7.14
C ASN A 304 6.78 17.46 -6.45
N TYR A 305 7.47 17.79 -5.36
CA TYR A 305 7.38 19.07 -4.67
C TYR A 305 6.09 19.34 -3.87
N LEU A 306 5.33 18.30 -3.51
CA LEU A 306 3.99 18.45 -2.93
C LEU A 306 3.98 18.67 -1.42
N HIS A 307 2.97 19.37 -0.92
CA HIS A 307 2.62 19.39 0.50
C HIS A 307 1.35 18.55 0.72
N LEU A 308 1.52 17.35 1.28
CA LEU A 308 0.46 16.37 1.55
C LEU A 308 0.26 16.24 3.06
N LEU A 309 -0.64 17.06 3.62
CA LEU A 309 -0.77 17.24 5.06
C LEU A 309 -2.05 16.60 5.61
N ASN A 310 -1.98 16.06 6.82
CA ASN A 310 -3.11 15.47 7.55
C ASN A 310 -3.84 14.38 6.77
N VAL A 311 -3.10 13.52 6.07
CA VAL A 311 -3.67 12.45 5.24
C VAL A 311 -3.56 11.09 5.94
N ARG A 312 -4.38 10.08 5.60
CA ARG A 312 -4.09 8.69 6.04
C ARG A 312 -2.91 8.12 5.26
N TYR A 313 -2.93 8.32 3.95
CA TYR A 313 -1.88 7.98 2.99
C TYR A 313 -1.38 9.24 2.29
N GLY A 314 -0.07 9.48 2.28
CA GLY A 314 0.52 10.51 1.41
C GLY A 314 0.32 10.15 -0.05
N ALA A 315 0.98 9.09 -0.50
CA ALA A 315 0.79 8.50 -1.82
C ALA A 315 0.67 6.98 -1.69
N TYR A 316 -0.30 6.40 -2.39
CA TYR A 316 -0.51 4.96 -2.51
C TYR A 316 -0.42 4.57 -3.98
N CYS A 317 0.58 3.75 -4.34
CA CYS A 317 0.81 3.30 -5.70
C CYS A 317 0.87 1.78 -5.76
N THR A 318 0.02 1.21 -6.61
CA THR A 318 -0.02 -0.22 -6.90
C THR A 318 -0.16 -0.46 -8.40
N GLN A 319 0.35 -1.59 -8.86
CA GLN A 319 0.25 -2.03 -10.26
C GLN A 319 0.76 -0.98 -11.26
N THR A 320 1.87 -0.28 -10.96
CA THR A 320 2.51 0.62 -11.93
C THR A 320 2.77 -0.16 -13.25
N PRO A 321 2.40 0.39 -14.43
CA PRO A 321 2.44 -0.38 -15.67
C PRO A 321 3.82 -0.88 -16.05
N GLY A 322 3.81 -1.93 -16.87
CA GLY A 322 5.02 -2.62 -17.32
C GLY A 322 6.08 -1.71 -17.92
N ASN A 323 7.34 -1.85 -17.49
CA ASN A 323 8.48 -1.05 -17.94
C ASN A 323 8.32 0.48 -17.71
N LYS A 324 7.35 0.91 -16.89
CA LYS A 324 7.19 2.32 -16.46
C LYS A 324 7.83 2.58 -15.12
N SER A 325 7.88 3.84 -14.72
CA SER A 325 8.39 4.24 -13.40
C SER A 325 7.41 5.15 -12.69
N SER A 326 7.31 4.97 -11.38
CA SER A 326 6.57 5.85 -10.49
C SER A 326 7.52 6.49 -9.49
N SER A 327 7.32 7.79 -9.21
CA SER A 327 8.14 8.52 -8.26
C SER A 327 7.36 9.49 -7.38
N VAL A 328 7.77 9.56 -6.11
CA VAL A 328 7.33 10.57 -5.14
C VAL A 328 8.57 11.27 -4.59
N SER A 329 8.75 12.53 -4.96
CA SER A 329 10.01 13.25 -4.76
C SER A 329 9.81 14.63 -4.15
N ASN A 330 10.74 15.07 -3.30
CA ASN A 330 10.74 16.44 -2.74
C ASN A 330 9.43 16.85 -2.05
N CYS A 331 8.65 15.91 -1.51
CA CYS A 331 7.36 16.20 -0.90
C CYS A 331 7.49 16.37 0.63
N ALA A 332 6.68 17.26 1.20
CA ALA A 332 6.42 17.35 2.63
C ALA A 332 5.12 16.60 2.95
N ILE A 333 5.23 15.48 3.68
CA ILE A 333 4.13 14.56 3.95
C ILE A 333 3.90 14.48 5.46
N THR A 334 2.68 14.73 5.92
CA THR A 334 2.25 14.43 7.29
C THR A 334 1.07 13.48 7.23
N SER A 335 1.25 12.25 7.69
CA SER A 335 0.21 11.24 7.62
C SER A 335 -0.05 10.53 8.95
N ARG A 336 -1.26 9.97 9.09
CA ARG A 336 -1.70 9.25 10.30
C ARG A 336 -1.52 7.72 10.22
N HIS A 337 -1.16 7.17 9.05
CA HIS A 337 -0.94 5.73 8.88
C HIS A 337 0.30 5.41 8.04
N ILE A 338 0.30 5.77 6.75
CA ILE A 338 1.44 5.52 5.85
C ILE A 338 1.82 6.79 5.08
N GLY A 339 3.11 7.09 4.99
CA GLY A 339 3.59 8.24 4.21
C GLY A 339 3.53 7.93 2.71
N ILE A 340 4.35 6.99 2.24
CA ILE A 340 4.38 6.53 0.86
C ILE A 340 4.24 5.01 0.85
N ALA A 341 3.27 4.49 0.10
CA ALA A 341 3.04 3.06 -0.09
C ALA A 341 3.29 2.69 -1.56
N PHE A 342 4.33 1.90 -1.81
CA PHE A 342 4.58 1.23 -3.08
C PHE A 342 4.40 -0.27 -2.86
N ILE A 343 3.22 -0.77 -3.22
CA ILE A 343 2.80 -2.14 -2.90
C ILE A 343 2.32 -2.83 -4.18
N ALA A 344 2.85 -4.03 -4.46
CA ALA A 344 2.50 -4.84 -5.63
C ALA A 344 2.67 -4.06 -6.94
N ASN A 345 3.90 -3.66 -7.27
CA ASN A 345 4.29 -3.05 -8.55
C ASN A 345 5.25 -3.97 -9.35
N PRO A 346 4.92 -5.27 -9.54
CA PRO A 346 5.88 -6.28 -9.99
C PRO A 346 6.43 -6.03 -11.40
N TRP A 347 5.66 -5.30 -12.21
CA TRP A 347 5.94 -5.02 -13.62
C TRP A 347 6.67 -3.68 -13.85
N ALA A 348 6.78 -2.85 -12.82
CA ALA A 348 7.44 -1.55 -12.95
C ALA A 348 8.93 -1.71 -13.24
N LYS A 349 9.50 -0.74 -13.94
CA LYS A 349 10.95 -0.61 -14.13
C LYS A 349 11.61 -0.08 -12.85
N TYR A 350 11.06 1.01 -12.31
CA TYR A 350 11.57 1.67 -11.12
C TYR A 350 10.44 2.23 -10.25
N MET A 351 10.60 2.07 -8.94
CA MET A 351 9.80 2.75 -7.92
C MET A 351 10.74 3.63 -7.10
N ILE A 352 10.50 4.95 -7.10
CA ILE A 352 11.46 5.94 -6.60
C ILE A 352 10.80 6.82 -5.52
N CYS A 353 11.39 6.86 -4.33
CA CYS A 353 11.03 7.80 -3.29
C CYS A 353 12.28 8.53 -2.79
N ASN A 354 12.39 9.82 -3.07
CA ASN A 354 13.59 10.57 -2.74
C ASN A 354 13.36 12.00 -2.26
N LEU A 355 14.23 12.45 -1.36
CA LEU A 355 14.26 13.83 -0.86
C LEU A 355 12.94 14.27 -0.20
N ASN A 356 12.13 13.34 0.33
CA ASN A 356 10.89 13.68 1.01
C ASN A 356 11.13 13.99 2.50
N SER A 357 10.32 14.89 3.05
CA SER A 357 10.19 15.08 4.49
C SER A 357 8.87 14.45 4.96
N ILE A 358 8.94 13.37 5.73
CA ILE A 358 7.79 12.57 6.13
C ILE A 358 7.65 12.61 7.65
N THR A 359 6.48 12.96 8.16
CA THR A 359 6.12 12.83 9.57
C THR A 359 4.92 11.91 9.71
N ILE A 360 5.08 10.81 10.44
CA ILE A 360 3.98 9.91 10.77
C ILE A 360 3.49 10.23 12.18
N ASN A 361 2.19 10.51 12.30
CA ASN A 361 1.48 10.78 13.54
C ASN A 361 0.41 9.71 13.75
N GLY A 362 0.82 8.54 14.22
CA GLY A 362 -0.10 7.44 14.48
C GLY A 362 -1.07 7.75 15.61
N THR A 363 -2.36 7.68 15.31
CA THR A 363 -3.46 7.88 16.28
C THR A 363 -4.00 6.54 16.77
N SER A 364 -4.40 6.44 18.03
CA SER A 364 -5.13 5.27 18.58
C SER A 364 -6.57 5.14 18.05
N ASP A 365 -7.11 6.19 17.43
CA ASP A 365 -8.53 6.31 17.07
C ASP A 365 -8.89 5.59 15.76
N SER A 366 -7.91 5.05 15.02
CA SER A 366 -8.10 4.37 13.73
C SER A 366 -8.46 2.89 13.86
N GLY A 367 -8.70 2.38 15.07
CA GLY A 367 -8.82 0.93 15.30
C GLY A 367 -7.48 0.19 15.24
N PHE A 368 -6.38 0.89 14.98
CA PHE A 368 -5.01 0.37 15.05
C PHE A 368 -4.34 0.81 16.34
N THR A 369 -3.54 -0.08 16.92
CA THR A 369 -2.70 0.27 18.07
C THR A 369 -1.56 1.21 17.67
N ARG A 370 -1.11 1.19 16.40
CA ARG A 370 -0.08 2.08 15.81
C ARG A 370 -0.27 2.33 14.31
N ALA A 371 0.34 3.39 13.79
CA ALA A 371 0.53 3.57 12.35
C ALA A 371 1.54 2.56 11.79
N HIS A 372 1.46 2.28 10.48
CA HIS A 372 2.31 1.29 9.85
C HIS A 372 3.73 1.82 9.59
N CYS A 373 3.94 2.69 8.60
CA CYS A 373 5.29 3.14 8.27
C CYS A 373 5.43 4.47 7.53
N GLY A 374 6.62 5.07 7.61
CA GLY A 374 6.98 6.23 6.78
C GLY A 374 6.94 5.92 5.29
N ILE A 375 7.68 4.90 4.87
CA ILE A 375 7.74 4.41 3.50
C ILE A 375 7.57 2.89 3.51
N TRP A 376 6.62 2.38 2.72
CA TRP A 376 6.41 0.95 2.48
C TRP A 376 6.80 0.62 1.05
N MET A 377 7.70 -0.33 0.87
CA MET A 377 8.03 -0.94 -0.41
C MET A 377 7.86 -2.45 -0.28
N SER A 378 6.94 -3.05 -1.03
CA SER A 378 6.74 -4.49 -0.98
C SER A 378 6.10 -5.09 -2.22
N GLU A 379 6.50 -6.31 -2.55
CA GLU A 379 5.92 -7.11 -3.64
C GLU A 379 5.33 -8.41 -3.09
N THR A 380 4.52 -9.06 -3.91
CA THR A 380 4.02 -10.42 -3.61
C THR A 380 5.10 -11.47 -3.86
N ASN A 381 6.15 -11.12 -4.62
CA ASN A 381 7.24 -12.01 -5.01
C ASN A 381 8.57 -11.28 -5.23
N ALA A 382 9.66 -11.89 -4.78
CA ALA A 382 11.01 -11.35 -4.90
C ALA A 382 11.66 -11.62 -6.26
N ASN A 383 11.01 -12.37 -7.16
CA ASN A 383 11.45 -12.59 -8.55
C ASN A 383 11.14 -11.43 -9.49
N THR A 384 10.39 -10.43 -9.02
CA THR A 384 9.96 -9.29 -9.82
C THR A 384 11.15 -8.50 -10.37
N ALA A 385 11.06 -7.99 -11.60
CA ALA A 385 12.17 -7.24 -12.22
C ALA A 385 12.28 -5.79 -11.70
N VAL A 386 11.32 -5.32 -10.90
CA VAL A 386 11.23 -3.96 -10.40
C VAL A 386 12.38 -3.62 -9.45
N ARG A 387 12.87 -2.38 -9.58
CA ARG A 387 13.95 -1.85 -8.73
C ARG A 387 13.44 -0.70 -7.88
N TYR A 388 13.65 -0.82 -6.57
CA TYR A 388 13.27 0.19 -5.60
C TYR A 388 14.45 1.10 -5.23
N LEU A 389 14.21 2.41 -5.22
CA LEU A 389 15.17 3.43 -4.78
C LEU A 389 14.53 4.33 -3.72
N CYS A 390 15.05 4.26 -2.50
CA CYS A 390 14.68 5.12 -1.37
C CYS A 390 15.89 5.96 -0.94
N ASP A 391 15.95 7.22 -1.38
CA ASP A 391 17.16 8.04 -1.33
C ASP A 391 16.94 9.40 -0.65
N GLY A 392 17.68 9.70 0.41
CA GLY A 392 17.76 11.06 0.96
C GLY A 392 16.49 11.55 1.65
N ASN A 393 15.62 10.66 2.16
CA ASN A 393 14.39 11.05 2.85
C ASN A 393 14.66 11.38 4.33
N ASN A 394 13.94 12.35 4.88
CA ASN A 394 13.94 12.69 6.30
C ASN A 394 12.61 12.28 6.94
N ILE A 395 12.62 11.27 7.81
CA ILE A 395 11.44 10.61 8.35
C ILE A 395 11.39 10.77 9.86
N THR A 396 10.28 11.27 10.39
CA THR A 396 10.01 11.34 11.82
C THR A 396 8.81 10.46 12.17
N LEU A 397 8.99 9.56 13.13
CA LEU A 397 7.96 8.61 13.56
C LEU A 397 7.44 8.99 14.95
N ASN A 398 6.14 9.22 15.02
CA ASN A 398 5.37 9.33 16.26
C ASN A 398 4.30 8.22 16.24
N ASN A 399 4.52 7.17 17.03
CA ASN A 399 3.65 6.00 17.16
C ASN A 399 3.47 5.20 15.85
N ALA A 400 4.56 4.76 15.23
CA ALA A 400 4.56 4.04 13.95
C ALA A 400 5.56 2.87 13.89
N GLN A 401 5.18 1.72 13.34
CA GLN A 401 6.00 0.50 13.39
C GLN A 401 7.37 0.64 12.69
N ASN A 402 7.43 1.26 11.51
CA ASN A 402 8.66 1.33 10.72
C ASN A 402 8.93 2.71 10.12
N GLY A 403 10.19 3.14 10.05
CA GLY A 403 10.58 4.28 9.23
C GLY A 403 10.48 3.95 7.75
N ILE A 404 11.23 2.94 7.34
CA ILE A 404 11.21 2.34 6.00
C ILE A 404 11.00 0.85 6.15
N TYR A 405 9.99 0.31 5.48
CA TYR A 405 9.75 -1.12 5.33
C TYR A 405 10.05 -1.56 3.90
N SER A 406 10.83 -2.62 3.76
CA SER A 406 11.30 -3.19 2.50
C SER A 406 11.13 -4.70 2.55
N GLY A 407 10.08 -5.23 1.91
CA GLY A 407 9.71 -6.65 2.04
C GLY A 407 9.49 -7.35 0.70
N VAL A 408 10.05 -8.55 0.54
CA VAL A 408 9.86 -9.41 -0.64
C VAL A 408 10.32 -8.74 -1.94
N LEU A 409 11.44 -8.01 -1.92
CA LEU A 409 11.93 -7.26 -3.07
C LEU A 409 13.13 -7.95 -3.73
N ASN A 410 13.14 -7.95 -5.06
CA ASN A 410 14.31 -8.36 -5.82
C ASN A 410 15.48 -7.42 -5.57
N THR A 411 15.30 -6.12 -5.82
CA THR A 411 16.35 -5.10 -5.65
C THR A 411 15.81 -3.88 -4.91
N ALA A 412 16.47 -3.52 -3.80
CA ALA A 412 16.16 -2.33 -3.03
C ALA A 412 17.43 -1.52 -2.70
N LYS A 413 17.46 -0.24 -3.04
CA LYS A 413 18.53 0.69 -2.69
C LYS A 413 18.01 1.71 -1.68
N ILE A 414 18.37 1.56 -0.42
CA ILE A 414 17.94 2.41 0.70
C ILE A 414 19.16 3.18 1.18
N LYS A 415 19.27 4.45 0.80
CA LYS A 415 20.47 5.24 1.10
C LYS A 415 20.21 6.68 1.52
N PHE A 416 21.15 7.23 2.30
CA PHE A 416 21.13 8.63 2.74
C PHE A 416 19.87 9.07 3.50
N ASN A 417 19.05 8.13 4.01
CA ASN A 417 17.85 8.49 4.75
C ASN A 417 18.22 8.86 6.19
N ILE A 418 17.53 9.85 6.74
CA ILE A 418 17.61 10.27 8.14
C ILE A 418 16.27 9.92 8.79
N ILE A 419 16.31 9.08 9.82
CA ILE A 419 15.10 8.54 10.46
C ILE A 419 15.17 8.82 11.95
N LYS A 420 14.13 9.46 12.48
CA LYS A 420 13.99 9.75 13.91
C LYS A 420 12.78 9.01 14.48
N ILE A 421 13.02 8.17 15.48
CA ILE A 421 11.99 7.46 16.24
C ILE A 421 11.76 8.23 17.55
N ASN A 422 10.58 8.82 17.73
CA ASN A 422 10.26 9.59 18.93
C ASN A 422 9.54 8.80 20.02
N ASP A 423 9.07 7.59 19.72
CA ASP A 423 8.37 6.73 20.68
C ASP A 423 9.20 5.50 21.10
N ASN A 424 8.79 4.90 22.22
CA ASN A 424 9.57 3.89 22.96
C ASN A 424 8.98 2.49 22.80
N ALA A 425 8.46 2.18 21.63
CA ALA A 425 7.65 1.00 21.46
C ALA A 425 8.39 -0.06 20.60
N ASN A 426 7.77 -1.18 20.23
CA ASN A 426 8.39 -2.17 19.33
C ASN A 426 8.41 -1.64 17.88
N ASN A 427 9.41 -0.82 17.52
CA ASN A 427 9.49 -0.09 16.25
C ASN A 427 10.89 -0.20 15.65
N SER A 428 11.00 -0.13 14.33
CA SER A 428 12.28 -0.16 13.62
C SER A 428 12.49 1.11 12.78
N GLY A 429 13.73 1.58 12.69
CA GLY A 429 14.08 2.65 11.75
C GLY A 429 13.96 2.16 10.31
N ILE A 430 14.70 1.10 9.97
CA ILE A 430 14.64 0.42 8.68
C ILE A 430 14.41 -1.08 8.92
N SER A 431 13.46 -1.67 8.21
CA SER A 431 13.17 -3.11 8.24
C SER A 431 13.31 -3.70 6.84
N VAL A 432 14.07 -4.78 6.70
CA VAL A 432 14.33 -5.50 5.44
C VAL A 432 14.02 -6.98 5.62
N TRP A 433 13.08 -7.51 4.84
CA TRP A 433 12.60 -8.87 5.00
C TRP A 433 12.41 -9.60 3.67
N ALA A 434 12.92 -10.83 3.56
CA ALA A 434 12.77 -11.67 2.37
C ALA A 434 13.21 -11.01 1.04
N ASN A 435 14.25 -10.17 1.08
CA ASN A 435 14.81 -9.51 -0.09
C ASN A 435 16.04 -10.26 -0.65
N ARG A 436 16.26 -10.17 -1.96
CA ARG A 436 17.43 -10.77 -2.64
C ARG A 436 18.65 -9.84 -2.69
N TYR A 437 18.52 -8.68 -3.33
CA TYR A 437 19.63 -7.76 -3.61
C TYR A 437 19.38 -6.38 -2.98
N SER A 438 19.39 -6.31 -1.64
CA SER A 438 19.25 -5.04 -0.95
C SER A 438 20.59 -4.36 -0.68
N SER A 439 20.62 -3.05 -0.83
CA SER A 439 21.73 -2.19 -0.45
C SER A 439 21.23 -1.11 0.49
N ILE A 440 21.63 -1.20 1.75
CA ILE A 440 21.27 -0.30 2.83
C ILE A 440 22.52 0.46 3.23
N SER A 441 22.65 1.72 2.81
CA SER A 441 23.90 2.45 2.98
C SER A 441 23.76 3.90 3.39
N CYS A 442 24.65 4.35 4.26
CA CYS A 442 24.77 5.76 4.62
C CYS A 442 23.47 6.36 5.20
N ASN A 443 22.63 5.52 5.82
CA ASN A 443 21.46 5.97 6.54
C ASN A 443 21.83 6.35 7.98
N SER A 444 21.09 7.28 8.55
CA SER A 444 21.18 7.67 9.95
C SER A 444 19.86 7.37 10.65
N VAL A 445 19.89 6.57 11.70
CA VAL A 445 18.72 6.26 12.52
C VAL A 445 18.96 6.70 13.96
N THR A 446 18.06 7.51 14.51
CA THR A 446 18.13 7.96 15.89
C THR A 446 16.85 7.60 16.63
N GLY A 447 16.98 6.88 17.74
CA GLY A 447 15.88 6.58 18.65
C GLY A 447 15.89 7.43 19.94
N SER A 448 15.20 6.93 20.95
CA SER A 448 14.96 7.58 22.25
C SER A 448 15.49 6.80 23.46
N TYR A 449 16.18 5.66 23.29
CA TYR A 449 16.71 4.80 24.38
C TYR A 449 17.55 5.59 25.40
N SER A 450 18.42 6.47 24.92
CA SER A 450 19.31 7.30 25.75
C SER A 450 18.59 8.22 26.75
N SER A 451 17.28 8.43 26.57
CA SER A 451 16.42 9.17 27.50
C SER A 451 15.84 8.31 28.65
N GLY A 452 16.27 7.06 28.80
CA GLY A 452 15.80 6.13 29.83
C GLY A 452 14.63 5.23 29.40
N ALA A 453 14.39 5.15 28.10
CA ALA A 453 13.29 4.40 27.50
C ALA A 453 13.66 2.93 27.24
N THR A 454 12.89 1.98 27.77
CA THR A 454 13.19 0.53 27.72
C THR A 454 12.45 -0.25 26.61
N GLY A 455 11.99 0.42 25.54
CA GLY A 455 11.27 -0.21 24.44
C GLY A 455 12.16 -1.10 23.56
N ASN A 456 11.62 -2.16 22.94
CA ASN A 456 12.34 -3.05 22.01
C ASN A 456 12.64 -2.42 20.63
N THR A 457 13.05 -1.15 20.57
CA THR A 457 13.31 -0.46 19.29
C THR A 457 14.55 -1.01 18.59
N ASN A 458 14.48 -1.14 17.27
CA ASN A 458 15.63 -1.50 16.43
C ASN A 458 16.03 -0.31 15.56
N GLY A 459 17.33 -0.10 15.35
CA GLY A 459 17.79 0.86 14.35
C GLY A 459 17.53 0.35 12.94
N ILE A 460 18.23 -0.73 12.60
CA ILE A 460 18.06 -1.45 11.34
C ILE A 460 17.83 -2.93 11.66
N SER A 461 16.72 -3.48 11.16
CA SER A 461 16.30 -4.86 11.33
C SER A 461 16.32 -5.58 9.99
N VAL A 462 16.90 -6.78 9.97
CA VAL A 462 16.99 -7.62 8.78
C VAL A 462 16.57 -9.04 9.14
N GLY A 463 15.75 -9.69 8.30
CA GLY A 463 15.42 -11.09 8.53
C GLY A 463 14.98 -11.88 7.30
N ASN A 464 15.24 -13.20 7.36
CA ASN A 464 14.88 -14.19 6.34
C ASN A 464 15.22 -13.80 4.91
N ASN A 465 16.38 -13.22 4.69
CA ASN A 465 16.91 -13.02 3.34
C ASN A 465 17.64 -14.29 2.86
N SER A 466 16.99 -15.44 2.96
CA SER A 466 17.52 -16.77 2.61
C SER A 466 17.42 -17.09 1.12
N LEU A 467 17.03 -16.13 0.29
CA LEU A 467 17.07 -16.29 -1.16
C LEU A 467 18.47 -15.98 -1.69
N VAL A 468 18.84 -16.61 -2.80
CA VAL A 468 20.08 -16.29 -3.53
C VAL A 468 20.10 -14.80 -3.83
N GLY A 469 21.14 -14.14 -3.34
CA GLY A 469 21.10 -12.71 -3.12
C GLY A 469 22.33 -12.21 -2.38
N SER A 470 22.50 -10.90 -2.33
CA SER A 470 23.56 -10.28 -1.53
C SER A 470 23.01 -9.01 -0.90
N ASN A 471 22.83 -9.07 0.41
CA ASN A 471 22.36 -7.94 1.19
C ASN A 471 23.57 -7.20 1.76
N THR A 472 23.67 -5.93 1.43
CA THR A 472 24.80 -5.09 1.84
C THR A 472 24.30 -4.03 2.81
N LEU A 473 24.86 -4.02 4.02
CA LEU A 473 24.62 -3.01 5.04
C LEU A 473 25.94 -2.30 5.29
N TYR A 474 26.09 -1.07 4.83
CA TYR A 474 27.36 -0.39 4.97
C TYR A 474 27.32 1.12 5.22
N CYS A 475 28.25 1.58 6.06
CA CYS A 475 28.38 2.97 6.48
C CYS A 475 27.09 3.59 7.05
N ASN A 476 26.20 2.79 7.62
CA ASN A 476 25.03 3.32 8.34
C ASN A 476 25.45 3.74 9.76
N SER A 477 24.78 4.75 10.30
CA SER A 477 24.94 5.20 11.68
C SER A 477 23.63 5.02 12.43
N VAL A 478 23.67 4.30 13.55
CA VAL A 478 22.51 4.15 14.42
C VAL A 478 22.87 4.69 15.80
N ASP A 479 21.95 5.42 16.41
CA ASP A 479 22.09 5.94 17.77
C ASP A 479 20.79 5.84 18.56
N SER A 480 20.91 5.71 19.88
CA SER A 480 19.81 5.83 20.84
C SER A 480 18.62 4.88 20.58
N THR A 481 18.84 3.69 20.04
CA THR A 481 17.81 2.60 19.98
C THR A 481 18.14 1.49 20.97
N TYR A 482 17.18 0.63 21.31
CA TYR A 482 17.46 -0.50 22.22
C TYR A 482 18.42 -1.51 21.60
N ARG A 483 18.17 -1.89 20.35
CA ARG A 483 19.13 -2.63 19.52
C ARG A 483 19.57 -1.74 18.36
N GLY A 484 20.88 -1.61 18.13
CA GLY A 484 21.42 -0.87 16.99
C GLY A 484 21.05 -1.57 15.68
N PHE A 485 21.64 -2.76 15.48
CA PHE A 485 21.35 -3.66 14.38
C PHE A 485 20.76 -4.96 14.90
N TYR A 486 19.71 -5.44 14.23
CA TYR A 486 19.05 -6.70 14.56
C TYR A 486 19.02 -7.61 13.34
N PHE A 487 19.45 -8.85 13.53
CA PHE A 487 19.32 -9.92 12.54
C PHE A 487 18.51 -11.08 13.14
N GLY A 488 17.59 -11.63 12.35
CA GLY A 488 16.86 -12.83 12.71
C GLY A 488 16.68 -13.79 11.54
N GLY A 489 16.69 -15.09 11.83
CA GLY A 489 16.62 -16.13 10.81
C GLY A 489 17.84 -16.15 9.90
N GLN A 490 17.71 -16.82 8.76
CA GLN A 490 18.81 -17.05 7.84
C GLN A 490 19.02 -15.81 6.96
N ASN A 491 20.24 -15.27 6.97
CA ASN A 491 20.63 -14.11 6.16
C ASN A 491 22.01 -14.34 5.52
N PRO A 492 22.20 -15.46 4.80
CA PRO A 492 23.47 -15.79 4.16
C PRO A 492 23.97 -14.66 3.25
N SER A 493 25.28 -14.63 3.00
CA SER A 493 25.88 -13.69 2.05
C SER A 493 25.60 -12.20 2.39
N THR A 494 25.44 -11.89 3.69
CA THR A 494 25.26 -10.52 4.17
C THR A 494 26.61 -9.84 4.39
N VAL A 495 26.80 -8.68 3.76
CA VAL A 495 27.98 -7.84 3.99
C VAL A 495 27.65 -6.75 4.98
N PHE A 496 28.11 -6.88 6.23
CA PHE A 496 27.93 -5.90 7.29
C PHE A 496 29.22 -5.10 7.50
N LYS A 497 29.31 -3.91 6.88
CA LYS A 497 30.59 -3.21 6.66
C LYS A 497 30.61 -1.73 7.01
N GLY A 498 31.50 -1.31 7.91
CA GLY A 498 31.74 0.09 8.24
C GLY A 498 30.58 0.79 8.96
N ASN A 499 29.66 0.03 9.55
CA ASN A 499 28.51 0.60 10.27
C ASN A 499 28.95 1.11 11.65
N GLU A 500 28.26 2.15 12.13
CA GLU A 500 28.53 2.78 13.42
C GLU A 500 27.35 2.54 14.37
N MET A 501 27.64 1.91 15.50
CA MET A 501 26.72 1.64 16.61
C MET A 501 27.10 2.54 17.76
N ASN A 502 26.25 3.51 18.08
CA ASN A 502 26.51 4.50 19.13
C ASN A 502 25.87 4.08 20.46
N ASN A 503 24.90 4.83 20.99
CA ASN A 503 24.32 4.57 22.31
C ASN A 503 23.13 3.61 22.26
N HIS A 504 23.34 2.36 22.68
CA HIS A 504 22.31 1.31 22.65
C HIS A 504 22.35 0.44 23.91
N TRP A 505 21.31 -0.37 24.14
CA TRP A 505 21.42 -1.49 25.08
C TRP A 505 22.30 -2.60 24.49
N VAL A 506 22.05 -2.96 23.22
CA VAL A 506 22.89 -3.86 22.42
C VAL A 506 23.22 -3.22 21.08
N GLY A 507 24.51 -3.11 20.73
CA GLY A 507 24.95 -2.58 19.44
C GLY A 507 24.53 -3.47 18.26
N LEU A 508 24.94 -4.74 18.28
CA LEU A 508 24.60 -5.76 17.28
C LEU A 508 23.93 -6.96 17.94
N TYR A 509 22.74 -7.32 17.48
CA TYR A 509 21.95 -8.42 18.04
C TYR A 509 21.62 -9.45 16.96
N LEU A 510 22.23 -10.63 17.04
CA LEU A 510 21.81 -11.82 16.29
C LEU A 510 20.88 -12.61 17.21
N ASN A 511 19.63 -12.68 16.82
CA ASN A 511 18.60 -13.30 17.61
C ASN A 511 18.82 -14.81 17.79
N THR A 512 18.25 -15.37 18.85
CA THR A 512 17.90 -16.79 18.84
C THR A 512 16.83 -16.93 17.77
N GLY A 513 17.07 -17.64 16.67
CA GLY A 513 16.04 -18.64 16.46
C GLY A 513 16.23 -19.67 17.56
N ALA A 514 15.20 -20.44 17.86
CA ALA A 514 15.22 -21.46 18.90
C ALA A 514 16.53 -22.29 18.84
N PRO A 515 16.87 -23.14 19.83
CA PRO A 515 17.88 -24.19 19.59
C PRO A 515 17.75 -24.85 18.20
N VAL A 516 16.52 -24.83 17.64
CA VAL A 516 16.12 -25.36 16.36
C VAL A 516 16.24 -24.46 15.10
N ASN A 517 16.52 -23.14 15.15
CA ASN A 517 16.63 -22.31 13.93
C ASN A 517 17.78 -21.28 14.00
N PRO A 518 18.95 -21.52 13.37
CA PRO A 518 20.10 -20.65 13.57
C PRO A 518 20.01 -19.33 12.79
N THR A 519 20.29 -18.21 13.47
CA THR A 519 20.52 -16.92 12.80
C THR A 519 21.99 -16.83 12.35
N TYR A 520 22.23 -16.49 11.09
CA TYR A 520 23.58 -16.23 10.59
C TYR A 520 23.60 -15.19 9.48
N ILE A 521 24.73 -14.51 9.34
CA ILE A 521 24.95 -13.43 8.36
C ILE A 521 26.18 -13.62 7.47
N GLY A 522 26.88 -14.76 7.59
CA GLY A 522 28.17 -14.99 6.95
C GLY A 522 29.35 -14.36 7.69
N THR A 523 30.57 -14.78 7.34
CA THR A 523 31.80 -14.25 7.96
C THR A 523 32.07 -12.78 7.60
N GLN A 524 32.62 -12.02 8.55
CA GLN A 524 32.82 -10.57 8.44
C GLN A 524 34.32 -10.21 8.60
N PRO A 525 35.13 -10.29 7.53
CA PRO A 525 36.57 -10.07 7.60
C PRO A 525 36.97 -8.58 7.50
N HIS A 526 37.53 -8.01 8.58
CA HIS A 526 38.10 -6.64 8.61
C HIS A 526 37.16 -5.54 8.09
N PHE A 527 35.86 -5.74 8.22
CA PHE A 527 34.85 -4.86 7.66
C PHE A 527 34.65 -3.54 8.41
N GLY A 528 35.40 -3.30 9.49
CA GLY A 528 35.57 -1.96 10.06
C GLY A 528 34.31 -1.35 10.68
N ASN A 529 33.37 -2.18 11.13
CA ASN A 529 32.25 -1.71 11.95
C ASN A 529 32.79 -1.13 13.28
N LYS A 530 32.13 -0.09 13.79
CA LYS A 530 32.52 0.62 15.00
C LYS A 530 31.42 0.58 16.05
N TRP A 531 31.84 0.37 17.29
CA TRP A 531 31.03 0.40 18.49
C TRP A 531 31.47 1.57 19.37
N ASN A 532 30.82 2.72 19.19
CA ASN A 532 31.07 3.97 19.92
C ASN A 532 30.27 3.98 21.23
N ILE A 533 30.49 2.97 22.05
CA ILE A 533 29.64 2.66 23.18
C ILE A 533 30.03 3.47 24.41
N PRO A 534 29.11 4.23 25.05
CA PRO A 534 29.37 4.86 26.34
C PRO A 534 29.44 3.84 27.48
N SER A 535 30.14 4.16 28.57
CA SER A 535 30.37 3.29 29.74
C SER A 535 29.11 2.79 30.48
N LEU A 536 27.90 3.15 30.02
CA LEU A 536 26.59 2.84 30.64
C LEU A 536 25.74 1.82 29.84
N SER A 537 26.20 1.31 28.69
CA SER A 537 25.47 0.31 27.89
C SER A 537 25.66 -1.14 28.40
N GLY A 538 24.74 -2.05 28.07
CA GLY A 538 24.83 -3.47 28.40
C GLY A 538 25.89 -4.25 27.62
N PHE A 539 25.79 -4.32 26.28
CA PHE A 539 26.68 -5.13 25.42
C PHE A 539 26.99 -4.48 24.07
N GLY A 540 28.19 -4.70 23.52
CA GLY A 540 28.48 -4.30 22.15
C GLY A 540 27.88 -5.22 21.11
N GLY A 541 27.92 -6.52 21.37
CA GLY A 541 27.26 -7.53 20.53
C GLY A 541 26.70 -8.69 21.34
N VAL A 542 25.55 -9.20 20.91
CA VAL A 542 24.95 -10.42 21.43
C VAL A 542 24.60 -11.31 20.25
N ASN A 543 25.18 -12.50 20.22
CA ASN A 543 24.86 -13.55 19.28
C ASN A 543 24.30 -14.73 20.06
N LEU A 544 23.01 -14.97 19.92
CA LEU A 544 22.33 -16.05 20.62
C LEU A 544 22.16 -17.32 19.78
N THR A 545 22.77 -17.37 18.60
CA THR A 545 22.79 -18.55 17.73
C THR A 545 23.43 -19.75 18.45
N PRO A 546 22.95 -20.99 18.21
CA PRO A 546 23.50 -22.18 18.84
C PRO A 546 25.03 -22.31 18.64
N PRO A 547 25.77 -22.88 19.62
CA PRO A 547 27.23 -22.85 19.65
C PRO A 547 27.94 -23.32 18.37
N GLN A 548 27.38 -24.34 17.70
CA GLN A 548 27.90 -24.93 16.48
C GLN A 548 27.85 -23.99 15.26
N TYR A 549 26.99 -22.96 15.27
CA TYR A 549 26.81 -22.03 14.14
C TYR A 549 27.35 -20.61 14.40
N ILE A 550 27.86 -20.31 15.61
CA ILE A 550 28.41 -18.97 15.93
C ILE A 550 29.45 -18.52 14.91
N LEU A 551 30.32 -19.45 14.48
CA LEU A 551 31.42 -19.15 13.56
C LEU A 551 30.96 -18.93 12.12
N ALA A 552 29.73 -19.31 11.76
CA ALA A 552 29.13 -18.93 10.48
C ALA A 552 28.90 -17.41 10.38
N SER A 553 28.94 -16.69 11.51
CA SER A 553 28.91 -15.23 11.55
C SER A 553 30.18 -14.61 12.14
N ARG A 554 31.32 -15.31 12.07
CA ARG A 554 32.59 -14.87 12.70
C ARG A 554 33.02 -13.48 12.23
N PHE A 555 33.43 -12.62 13.16
CA PHE A 555 34.08 -11.34 12.86
C PHE A 555 35.59 -11.48 13.03
N ASP A 556 36.36 -11.13 11.99
CA ASP A 556 37.82 -11.02 12.10
C ASP A 556 38.17 -9.54 12.28
N VAL A 557 38.73 -9.19 13.44
CA VAL A 557 38.99 -7.80 13.85
C VAL A 557 40.44 -7.56 14.26
N ASN A 558 40.95 -6.38 13.93
CA ASN A 558 42.28 -5.95 14.37
C ASN A 558 42.20 -5.35 15.78
N GLN A 559 42.63 -6.11 16.78
CA GLN A 559 42.56 -5.72 18.19
C GLN A 559 43.44 -4.51 18.54
N ASN A 560 44.45 -4.17 17.72
CA ASN A 560 45.31 -3.00 17.94
C ASN A 560 44.56 -1.67 17.72
N LEU A 561 43.37 -1.69 17.11
CA LEU A 561 42.55 -0.50 16.86
C LEU A 561 41.66 -0.12 18.05
N GLY A 562 41.72 -0.88 19.15
CA GLY A 562 41.02 -0.58 20.40
C GLY A 562 39.58 -1.12 20.47
N THR A 563 38.92 -0.85 21.59
CA THR A 563 37.59 -1.40 21.93
C THR A 563 36.48 -0.97 20.97
N ASN A 564 36.67 0.11 20.22
CA ASN A 564 35.69 0.57 19.23
C ASN A 564 35.56 -0.40 18.05
N TYR A 565 36.59 -1.20 17.75
CA TYR A 565 36.55 -2.21 16.67
C TYR A 565 36.49 -3.64 17.20
N ASN A 566 36.68 -3.82 18.51
CA ASN A 566 36.60 -5.09 19.21
C ASN A 566 35.85 -4.89 20.54
N PRO A 567 34.51 -4.76 20.50
CA PRO A 567 33.72 -4.50 21.69
C PRO A 567 33.55 -5.76 22.55
N VAL A 568 32.94 -5.60 23.73
CA VAL A 568 32.49 -6.76 24.52
C VAL A 568 31.32 -7.44 23.82
N VAL A 569 31.49 -8.72 23.48
CA VAL A 569 30.49 -9.54 22.81
C VAL A 569 30.19 -10.82 23.59
N THR A 570 28.98 -11.33 23.42
CA THR A 570 28.57 -12.64 23.95
C THR A 570 28.09 -13.52 22.80
N PRO A 571 28.66 -14.73 22.61
CA PRO A 571 29.82 -15.29 23.29
C PRO A 571 31.14 -14.68 22.81
N SER A 572 32.19 -14.74 23.63
CA SER A 572 33.50 -14.15 23.33
C SER A 572 34.23 -14.80 22.15
N THR A 573 33.86 -16.03 21.77
CA THR A 573 34.42 -16.76 20.62
C THR A 573 33.96 -16.22 19.27
N TRP A 574 32.94 -15.36 19.25
CA TRP A 574 32.35 -14.83 18.03
C TRP A 574 33.28 -13.86 17.28
N PHE A 575 34.14 -13.14 18.01
CA PHE A 575 35.10 -12.18 17.48
C PHE A 575 36.51 -12.76 17.56
N ASN A 576 37.13 -12.97 16.42
CA ASN A 576 38.47 -13.52 16.29
C ASN A 576 39.51 -12.41 16.08
N SER A 577 40.68 -12.57 16.69
CA SER A 577 41.78 -11.63 16.57
C SER A 577 42.58 -11.91 15.31
N ASP A 578 42.63 -10.96 14.39
CA ASP A 578 43.51 -11.01 13.23
C ASP A 578 44.20 -9.65 13.05
N THR A 579 45.54 -9.64 13.10
CA THR A 579 46.34 -8.41 12.92
C THR A 579 46.92 -8.28 11.51
N SER A 580 46.67 -9.24 10.62
CA SER A 580 47.25 -9.30 9.27
C SER A 580 46.40 -8.63 8.20
N GLY A 581 45.09 -8.51 8.42
CA GLY A 581 44.17 -7.86 7.47
C GLY A 581 44.08 -6.33 7.60
N THR A 582 43.48 -5.72 6.59
CA THR A 582 43.28 -4.27 6.47
C THR A 582 41.86 -3.88 6.84
N THR A 583 41.71 -3.19 7.97
CA THR A 583 40.43 -2.66 8.44
C THR A 583 39.86 -1.63 7.47
N TYR A 584 38.60 -1.81 7.10
CA TYR A 584 37.86 -0.90 6.25
C TYR A 584 37.47 0.40 6.98
N TYR A 585 37.42 1.52 6.26
CA TYR A 585 36.96 2.81 6.79
C TYR A 585 36.02 3.50 5.81
N CYS A 586 34.90 4.04 6.31
CA CYS A 586 34.02 4.93 5.55
C CYS A 586 34.66 6.33 5.44
N ASN A 587 35.60 6.49 4.50
CA ASN A 587 36.46 7.67 4.39
C ASN A 587 35.98 8.72 3.37
N THR A 588 34.99 8.43 2.52
CA THR A 588 34.39 9.38 1.57
C THR A 588 32.89 9.13 1.34
N SER A 589 32.14 10.15 0.93
CA SER A 589 30.71 10.03 0.56
C SER A 589 30.45 9.17 -0.70
N LEU A 590 31.47 8.98 -1.54
CA LEU A 590 31.41 8.17 -2.76
C LEU A 590 31.27 6.66 -2.48
N VAL A 591 31.63 6.23 -1.27
CA VAL A 591 31.46 4.85 -0.80
C VAL A 591 30.02 4.39 -0.98
N CYS A 592 29.04 5.25 -0.72
CA CYS A 592 27.62 4.93 -0.75
C CYS A 592 27.07 4.67 -2.16
N SER A 593 27.82 5.03 -3.21
CA SER A 593 27.40 4.84 -4.61
C SER A 593 27.77 3.48 -5.19
N ASN A 594 28.73 2.78 -4.57
CA ASN A 594 29.23 1.48 -5.03
C ASN A 594 29.03 0.44 -3.93
N PRO A 595 28.07 -0.49 -4.07
CA PRO A 595 27.92 -1.55 -3.09
C PRO A 595 29.20 -2.39 -3.02
N PRO A 596 29.63 -2.82 -1.82
CA PRO A 596 30.76 -3.73 -1.71
C PRO A 596 30.44 -5.04 -2.46
N PRO A 597 31.45 -5.69 -3.07
CA PRO A 597 31.23 -7.00 -3.67
C PRO A 597 30.77 -7.99 -2.59
N SER A 598 29.83 -8.85 -2.96
CA SER A 598 29.48 -9.99 -2.12
C SER A 598 30.70 -10.89 -1.96
N LEU A 599 30.87 -11.46 -0.77
CA LEU A 599 31.87 -12.50 -0.53
C LEU A 599 31.15 -13.85 -0.55
N PRO A 600 31.69 -14.86 -1.25
CA PRO A 600 31.14 -16.21 -1.22
C PRO A 600 31.12 -16.74 0.22
N ASP A 601 29.95 -17.17 0.70
CA ASP A 601 29.82 -17.73 2.05
C ASP A 601 30.13 -19.23 2.06
N THR A 602 31.41 -19.55 1.85
CA THR A 602 31.92 -20.93 1.78
C THR A 602 31.79 -21.72 3.09
N ALA A 603 31.63 -21.04 4.23
CA ALA A 603 31.55 -21.69 5.52
C ALA A 603 30.15 -22.26 5.79
N ILE A 604 29.09 -21.47 5.52
CA ILE A 604 27.72 -21.93 5.76
C ILE A 604 27.23 -22.92 4.72
N THR A 605 27.56 -22.69 3.44
CA THR A 605 27.17 -23.55 2.31
C THR A 605 27.68 -24.98 2.51
N ARG A 606 28.94 -25.12 2.95
CA ARG A 606 29.51 -26.43 3.30
C ARG A 606 28.82 -27.08 4.51
N LEU A 607 28.50 -26.31 5.56
CA LEU A 607 27.78 -26.85 6.72
C LEU A 607 26.40 -27.40 6.34
N ILE A 608 25.70 -26.75 5.41
CA ILE A 608 24.42 -27.22 4.88
C ILE A 608 24.63 -28.51 4.08
N ALA A 609 25.58 -28.51 3.14
CA ALA A 609 25.85 -29.67 2.27
C ALA A 609 26.35 -30.92 3.00
N GLU A 610 27.07 -30.75 4.12
CA GLU A 610 27.58 -31.84 4.96
C GLU A 610 26.52 -32.40 5.93
N GLY A 611 25.28 -31.90 5.89
CA GLY A 611 24.19 -32.38 6.76
C GLY A 611 24.35 -31.96 8.22
N VAL A 612 25.11 -30.90 8.52
CA VAL A 612 25.26 -30.39 9.91
C VAL A 612 23.94 -29.83 10.46
N PHE A 613 22.99 -29.54 9.57
CA PHE A 613 21.63 -29.16 9.92
C PHE A 613 20.71 -30.36 10.24
N ASP A 614 21.16 -31.61 10.06
CA ASP A 614 20.39 -32.83 10.37
C ASP A 614 20.50 -33.28 11.84
N SER A 615 21.09 -32.45 12.70
CA SER A 615 21.13 -32.75 14.14
C SER A 615 19.72 -32.74 14.75
N GLU A 616 19.45 -33.61 15.74
CA GLU A 616 18.18 -33.61 16.50
C GLU A 616 17.88 -32.26 17.20
N GLU A 617 18.87 -31.36 17.28
CA GLU A 617 18.73 -30.02 17.84
C GLU A 617 18.21 -28.97 16.84
N THR A 618 18.20 -29.25 15.53
CA THR A 618 17.74 -28.34 14.46
C THR A 618 16.32 -28.70 14.01
N SER A 619 15.50 -27.71 13.71
CA SER A 619 14.12 -27.92 13.27
C SER A 619 14.06 -28.30 11.81
N GLU A 620 13.05 -29.09 11.45
CA GLU A 620 12.73 -29.39 10.06
C GLU A 620 12.48 -28.10 9.26
N GLU A 621 11.88 -27.07 9.86
CA GLU A 621 11.68 -25.77 9.20
C GLU A 621 13.00 -25.05 8.92
N ALA A 622 13.94 -25.03 9.86
CA ALA A 622 15.23 -24.39 9.65
C ALA A 622 16.08 -25.12 8.61
N ARG A 623 16.01 -26.46 8.60
CA ARG A 623 16.66 -27.27 7.58
C ARG A 623 16.07 -26.98 6.19
N ALA A 624 14.75 -26.98 6.07
CA ALA A 624 14.06 -26.68 4.81
C ALA A 624 14.45 -25.31 4.22
N LEU A 625 14.54 -24.27 5.05
CA LEU A 625 14.97 -22.93 4.61
C LEU A 625 16.44 -22.91 4.16
N ALA A 626 17.30 -23.68 4.84
CA ALA A 626 18.72 -23.78 4.46
C ALA A 626 18.90 -24.58 3.16
N GLU A 627 18.10 -25.64 2.96
CA GLU A 627 18.05 -26.44 1.75
C GLU A 627 17.57 -25.60 0.55
N GLU A 628 16.50 -24.80 0.71
CA GLU A 628 16.04 -23.86 -0.32
C GLU A 628 17.16 -22.90 -0.77
N TYR A 629 17.90 -22.33 0.18
CA TYR A 629 19.03 -21.44 -0.10
C TYR A 629 20.13 -22.14 -0.89
N LEU A 630 20.66 -23.26 -0.36
CA LEU A 630 21.80 -23.95 -0.98
C LEU A 630 21.43 -24.53 -2.34
N TYR A 631 20.24 -25.15 -2.47
CA TYR A 631 19.80 -25.72 -3.75
C TYR A 631 19.73 -24.64 -4.82
N SER A 632 19.14 -23.47 -4.51
CA SER A 632 19.08 -22.36 -5.45
C SER A 632 20.47 -21.82 -5.80
N GLU A 633 21.41 -21.73 -4.85
CA GLU A 633 22.77 -21.23 -5.11
C GLU A 633 23.56 -22.16 -6.03
N LEU A 634 23.47 -23.48 -5.80
CA LEU A 634 24.15 -24.49 -6.62
C LEU A 634 23.50 -24.65 -8.00
N ALA A 635 22.17 -24.52 -8.10
CA ALA A 635 21.46 -24.58 -9.37
C ALA A 635 21.76 -23.37 -10.27
N ASP A 636 21.91 -22.18 -9.70
CA ASP A 636 22.24 -20.94 -10.42
C ASP A 636 23.73 -20.86 -10.83
N ASP A 637 24.63 -21.57 -10.14
CA ASP A 637 26.08 -21.61 -10.42
C ASP A 637 26.62 -23.04 -10.59
N SER A 638 26.63 -23.52 -11.84
CA SER A 638 27.15 -24.85 -12.18
C SER A 638 28.64 -25.03 -11.82
N SER A 639 29.43 -23.95 -11.77
CA SER A 639 30.83 -24.04 -11.37
C SER A 639 31.00 -24.24 -9.87
N LEU A 640 30.12 -23.64 -9.07
CA LEU A 640 30.06 -23.89 -7.63
C LEU A 640 29.54 -25.30 -7.33
N TRP A 641 28.50 -25.75 -8.02
CA TRP A 641 28.00 -27.12 -7.91
C TRP A 641 29.10 -28.16 -8.11
N GLU A 642 29.89 -28.03 -9.17
CA GLU A 642 30.97 -28.99 -9.49
C GLU A 642 32.24 -28.80 -8.64
N SER A 643 32.29 -27.80 -7.76
CA SER A 643 33.51 -27.44 -7.00
C SER A 643 33.82 -28.36 -5.82
N ASP A 644 32.82 -29.04 -5.24
CA ASP A 644 32.97 -29.92 -4.08
C ASP A 644 32.07 -31.16 -4.21
N SER A 645 32.60 -32.33 -3.85
CA SER A 645 31.86 -33.58 -3.82
C SER A 645 30.63 -33.55 -2.89
N ALA A 646 30.66 -32.77 -1.80
CA ALA A 646 29.52 -32.60 -0.91
C ALA A 646 28.36 -31.88 -1.60
N TYR A 647 28.65 -30.85 -2.42
CA TYR A 647 27.64 -30.14 -3.22
C TYR A 647 27.03 -31.03 -4.30
N ILE A 648 27.85 -31.86 -4.95
CA ILE A 648 27.35 -32.82 -5.93
C ILE A 648 26.40 -33.83 -5.28
N ALA A 649 26.77 -34.38 -4.12
CA ALA A 649 25.93 -35.32 -3.36
C ALA A 649 24.61 -34.67 -2.93
N PHE A 650 24.69 -33.47 -2.32
CA PHE A 650 23.52 -32.70 -1.90
C PHE A 650 22.53 -32.47 -3.05
N MET A 651 23.01 -32.06 -4.22
CA MET A 651 22.14 -31.83 -5.39
C MET A 651 21.49 -33.11 -5.89
N ILE A 652 22.21 -34.24 -5.93
CA ILE A 652 21.64 -35.54 -6.35
C ILE A 652 20.58 -36.03 -5.36
N GLU A 653 20.81 -35.85 -4.06
CA GLU A 653 19.87 -36.27 -3.01
C GLU A 653 18.58 -35.46 -3.02
N ASN A 654 18.65 -34.18 -3.41
CA ASN A 654 17.50 -33.27 -3.45
C ASN A 654 16.83 -33.16 -4.84
N GLN A 655 17.35 -33.85 -5.85
CA GLN A 655 16.74 -33.89 -7.18
C GLN A 655 15.40 -34.65 -7.14
N GLY A 656 14.32 -33.99 -7.57
CA GLY A 656 12.97 -34.58 -7.52
C GLY A 656 12.33 -34.56 -6.13
N GLU A 657 12.93 -33.84 -5.17
CA GLU A 657 12.34 -33.56 -3.87
C GLU A 657 11.62 -32.20 -3.87
N PRO A 658 10.79 -31.88 -2.86
CA PRO A 658 10.02 -30.63 -2.80
C PRO A 658 10.84 -29.35 -3.05
N VAL A 659 12.08 -29.28 -2.55
CA VAL A 659 12.99 -28.14 -2.75
C VAL A 659 13.35 -27.91 -4.22
N SER A 660 13.55 -28.98 -4.99
CA SER A 660 13.84 -28.95 -6.42
C SER A 660 12.66 -28.40 -7.22
N TYR A 661 11.45 -28.83 -6.86
CA TYR A 661 10.21 -28.35 -7.48
C TYR A 661 9.95 -26.88 -7.15
N LEU A 662 10.14 -26.46 -5.88
CA LEU A 662 10.02 -25.07 -5.47
C LEU A 662 11.01 -24.15 -6.22
N TYR A 663 12.25 -24.60 -6.42
CA TYR A 663 13.21 -23.87 -7.28
C TYR A 663 12.71 -23.77 -8.72
N SER A 664 12.14 -24.83 -9.27
CA SER A 664 11.59 -24.81 -10.63
C SER A 664 10.41 -23.84 -10.76
N VAL A 665 9.54 -23.76 -9.74
CA VAL A 665 8.48 -22.74 -9.65
C VAL A 665 9.10 -21.34 -9.64
N ASP A 666 10.14 -21.11 -8.84
CA ASP A 666 10.86 -19.83 -8.76
C ASP A 666 11.39 -19.39 -10.14
N GLU A 667 12.01 -20.30 -10.89
CA GLU A 667 12.55 -20.04 -12.23
C GLU A 667 11.46 -19.71 -13.24
N TYR A 668 10.33 -20.45 -13.25
CA TYR A 668 9.21 -20.12 -14.13
C TYR A 668 8.56 -18.79 -13.76
N MET A 669 8.42 -18.47 -12.47
CA MET A 669 7.93 -17.16 -12.01
C MET A 669 8.90 -16.04 -12.40
N ARG A 670 10.21 -16.24 -12.25
CA ARG A 670 11.26 -15.30 -12.70
C ARG A 670 11.18 -15.07 -14.21
N ALA A 671 10.95 -16.13 -14.99
CA ALA A 671 10.74 -16.03 -16.43
C ALA A 671 9.45 -15.28 -16.79
N ALA A 672 8.36 -15.47 -16.03
CA ALA A 672 7.11 -14.71 -16.20
C ALA A 672 7.31 -13.21 -15.91
N TYR A 673 8.12 -12.88 -14.90
CA TYR A 673 8.41 -11.49 -14.53
C TYR A 673 9.42 -10.77 -15.43
N ASN A 674 10.22 -11.52 -16.18
CA ASN A 674 11.28 -10.95 -17.01
C ASN A 674 10.75 -10.26 -18.28
N TYR A 675 11.47 -9.21 -18.69
CA TYR A 675 11.21 -8.50 -19.94
C TYR A 675 12.25 -8.88 -21.00
N ASP A 676 11.78 -9.26 -22.18
CA ASP A 676 12.64 -9.38 -23.34
C ASP A 676 13.25 -8.01 -23.71
N THR A 677 14.57 -7.95 -23.86
CA THR A 677 15.29 -6.69 -24.09
C THR A 677 14.89 -5.98 -25.38
N THR A 678 14.48 -6.72 -26.42
CA THR A 678 14.00 -6.13 -27.68
C THR A 678 12.60 -5.55 -27.53
N LEU A 679 11.72 -6.24 -26.79
CA LEU A 679 10.39 -5.75 -26.44
C LEU A 679 10.47 -4.48 -25.58
N MET A 680 11.37 -4.44 -24.60
CA MET A 680 11.62 -3.24 -23.79
C MET A 680 12.03 -2.04 -24.65
N ALA A 681 12.98 -2.22 -25.57
CA ALA A 681 13.44 -1.15 -26.44
C ALA A 681 12.33 -0.62 -27.35
N LEU A 682 11.43 -1.48 -27.82
CA LEU A 682 10.27 -1.10 -28.63
C LEU A 682 9.25 -0.30 -27.80
N VAL A 683 8.91 -0.76 -26.59
CA VAL A 683 8.02 -0.04 -25.67
C VAL A 683 8.60 1.31 -25.28
N ASP A 684 9.89 1.38 -24.93
CA ASP A 684 10.59 2.64 -24.62
C ASP A 684 10.52 3.62 -25.81
N SER A 685 10.63 3.13 -27.05
CA SER A 685 10.51 3.96 -28.25
C SER A 685 9.10 4.50 -28.48
N LEU A 686 8.06 3.67 -28.24
CA LEU A 686 6.66 4.10 -28.31
C LEU A 686 6.37 5.18 -27.26
N ASP A 687 6.89 5.01 -26.05
CA ASP A 687 6.70 5.93 -24.95
C ASP A 687 7.27 7.31 -25.22
N ILE A 688 8.46 7.39 -25.81
CA ILE A 688 9.09 8.65 -26.21
C ILE A 688 8.22 9.38 -27.25
N LEU A 689 7.68 8.65 -28.23
CA LEU A 689 6.82 9.24 -29.26
C LEU A 689 5.48 9.71 -28.68
N ILE A 690 4.85 8.90 -27.82
CA ILE A 690 3.60 9.26 -27.13
C ILE A 690 3.83 10.51 -26.29
N ALA A 691 4.91 10.55 -25.48
CA ALA A 691 5.26 11.70 -24.66
C ALA A 691 5.39 12.98 -25.51
N SER A 692 6.03 12.91 -26.68
CA SER A 692 6.16 14.06 -27.58
C SER A 692 4.81 14.61 -28.07
N PHE A 693 3.84 13.74 -28.37
CA PHE A 693 2.51 14.17 -28.80
C PHE A 693 1.66 14.65 -27.64
N THR A 694 1.71 13.98 -26.48
CA THR A 694 1.00 14.42 -25.27
C THR A 694 1.52 15.78 -24.79
N ASP A 695 2.82 16.02 -24.84
CA ASP A 695 3.42 17.32 -24.51
C ASP A 695 2.91 18.44 -25.43
N SER A 696 2.66 18.12 -26.70
CA SER A 696 2.08 19.07 -27.66
C SER A 696 0.62 19.39 -27.34
N ILE A 697 -0.17 18.39 -26.94
CA ILE A 697 -1.55 18.57 -26.46
C ILE A 697 -1.60 19.39 -25.17
N GLU A 698 -0.72 19.11 -24.21
CA GLU A 698 -0.62 19.84 -22.93
C GLU A 698 -0.24 21.31 -23.11
N ASN A 699 0.64 21.61 -24.09
CA ASN A 699 1.13 22.97 -24.34
C ASN A 699 0.38 23.68 -25.48
N ARG A 700 -0.84 23.23 -25.82
CA ARG A 700 -1.63 23.79 -26.94
C ARG A 700 -1.84 25.31 -26.84
N ASP A 701 -1.99 25.85 -25.64
CA ASP A 701 -2.26 27.28 -25.45
C ASP A 701 -1.02 28.11 -25.84
N GLN A 702 0.17 27.64 -25.45
CA GLN A 702 1.44 28.23 -25.88
C GLN A 702 1.66 28.08 -27.40
N TRP A 703 1.26 26.94 -27.98
CA TRP A 703 1.26 26.75 -29.43
C TRP A 703 0.37 27.76 -30.14
N ARG A 704 -0.83 28.01 -29.61
CA ARG A 704 -1.79 28.98 -30.14
C ARG A 704 -1.26 30.40 -30.05
N GLU A 705 -0.64 30.77 -28.94
CA GLU A 705 -0.01 32.09 -28.77
C GLU A 705 1.14 32.31 -29.75
N ASN A 706 1.98 31.29 -29.96
CA ASN A 706 3.14 31.38 -30.86
C ASN A 706 2.77 31.23 -32.35
N ASN A 707 1.64 30.60 -32.67
CA ASN A 707 1.20 30.32 -34.04
C ASN A 707 -0.28 30.68 -34.23
N PRO A 708 -0.65 31.97 -34.16
CA PRO A 708 -2.06 32.40 -34.19
C PRO A 708 -2.79 32.09 -35.50
N GLU A 709 -2.06 31.84 -36.58
CA GLU A 709 -2.59 31.48 -37.91
C GLU A 709 -2.98 29.99 -38.02
N LEU A 710 -2.55 29.13 -37.08
CA LEU A 710 -2.82 27.70 -37.12
C LEU A 710 -4.11 27.36 -36.39
N ASP A 711 -4.88 26.44 -36.98
CA ASP A 711 -6.00 25.80 -36.28
C ASP A 711 -5.46 24.74 -35.29
N VAL A 712 -5.11 25.22 -34.10
CA VAL A 712 -4.62 24.37 -33.00
C VAL A 712 -5.65 23.32 -32.59
N ASP A 713 -6.94 23.57 -32.72
CA ASP A 713 -7.99 22.60 -32.36
C ASP A 713 -7.98 21.40 -33.33
N SER A 714 -7.79 21.66 -34.64
CA SER A 714 -7.53 20.61 -35.63
C SER A 714 -6.23 19.85 -35.36
N MET A 715 -5.16 20.53 -34.92
CA MET A 715 -3.89 19.86 -34.59
C MET A 715 -3.99 18.95 -33.37
N VAL A 716 -4.73 19.35 -32.33
CA VAL A 716 -4.99 18.52 -31.14
C VAL A 716 -5.68 17.21 -31.54
N THR A 717 -6.58 17.26 -32.52
CA THR A 717 -7.21 16.06 -33.10
C THR A 717 -6.17 15.14 -33.73
N VAL A 718 -5.29 15.66 -34.59
CA VAL A 718 -4.22 14.88 -35.24
C VAL A 718 -3.24 14.26 -34.24
N TRP A 719 -2.85 15.01 -33.20
CA TRP A 719 -1.98 14.49 -32.15
C TRP A 719 -2.66 13.39 -31.34
N THR A 720 -3.94 13.56 -31.00
CA THR A 720 -4.74 12.55 -30.29
C THR A 720 -4.88 11.27 -31.10
N ASP A 721 -5.15 11.38 -32.41
CA ASP A 721 -5.22 10.23 -33.32
C ASP A 721 -3.87 9.50 -33.40
N ARG A 722 -2.76 10.24 -33.41
CA ARG A 722 -1.42 9.65 -33.42
C ARG A 722 -1.10 8.94 -32.11
N VAL A 723 -1.50 9.50 -30.96
CA VAL A 723 -1.40 8.83 -29.66
C VAL A 723 -2.24 7.55 -29.65
N ASN A 724 -3.47 7.58 -30.19
CA ASN A 724 -4.33 6.40 -30.28
C ASN A 724 -3.71 5.27 -31.13
N PHE A 725 -3.09 5.61 -32.26
CA PHE A 725 -2.36 4.64 -33.08
C PHE A 725 -1.18 4.00 -32.33
N LEU A 726 -0.39 4.82 -31.61
CA LEU A 726 0.73 4.32 -30.82
C LEU A 726 0.26 3.48 -29.62
N ASN A 727 -0.84 3.87 -28.97
CA ASN A 727 -1.48 3.11 -27.90
C ASN A 727 -1.92 1.72 -28.40
N GLN A 728 -2.54 1.64 -29.59
CA GLN A 728 -2.90 0.34 -30.17
C GLN A 728 -1.66 -0.54 -30.43
N THR A 729 -0.56 0.06 -30.86
CA THR A 729 0.70 -0.66 -31.06
C THR A 729 1.25 -1.19 -29.74
N ALA A 730 1.22 -0.38 -28.68
CA ALA A 730 1.61 -0.81 -27.32
C ALA A 730 0.71 -1.95 -26.81
N THR A 731 -0.60 -1.86 -27.00
CA THR A 731 -1.55 -2.93 -26.64
C THR A 731 -1.22 -4.25 -27.33
N ASN A 732 -0.91 -4.23 -28.64
CA ASN A 732 -0.56 -5.45 -29.37
C ASN A 732 0.73 -6.10 -28.85
N ILE A 733 1.73 -5.30 -28.47
CA ILE A 733 2.97 -5.80 -27.86
C ILE A 733 2.69 -6.42 -26.49
N ASN A 734 1.86 -5.76 -25.67
CA ASN A 734 1.47 -6.30 -24.38
C ASN A 734 0.69 -7.62 -24.52
N LEU A 735 -0.18 -7.77 -25.52
CA LEU A 735 -0.88 -9.05 -25.77
C LEU A 735 0.08 -10.21 -26.08
N GLN A 736 1.15 -9.97 -26.84
CA GLN A 736 2.17 -11.00 -27.10
C GLN A 736 2.89 -11.40 -25.81
N ARG A 737 3.15 -10.41 -24.95
CA ARG A 737 3.78 -10.61 -23.65
C ARG A 737 2.89 -11.40 -22.69
N GLU A 738 1.60 -11.12 -22.63
CA GLU A 738 0.65 -11.88 -21.80
C GLU A 738 0.62 -13.36 -22.16
N GLY A 739 0.82 -13.72 -23.44
CA GLY A 739 0.95 -15.11 -23.86
C GLY A 739 2.19 -15.82 -23.29
N ILE A 740 3.33 -15.11 -23.19
CA ILE A 740 4.56 -15.65 -22.58
C ILE A 740 4.38 -15.82 -21.06
N ILE A 741 3.77 -14.82 -20.42
CA ILE A 741 3.47 -14.87 -18.98
C ILE A 741 2.60 -16.07 -18.69
N SER A 742 1.47 -16.22 -19.39
CA SER A 742 0.53 -17.32 -19.16
C SER A 742 1.19 -18.68 -19.30
N ASN A 743 2.04 -18.89 -20.33
CA ASN A 743 2.77 -20.14 -20.50
C ASN A 743 3.75 -20.42 -19.34
N ASN A 744 4.45 -19.39 -18.84
CA ASN A 744 5.36 -19.57 -17.71
C ASN A 744 4.60 -19.83 -16.41
N LEU A 745 3.46 -19.16 -16.19
CA LEU A 745 2.59 -19.40 -15.03
C LEU A 745 2.05 -20.83 -15.05
N GLU A 746 1.54 -21.33 -16.18
CA GLU A 746 1.07 -22.72 -16.32
C GLU A 746 2.17 -23.75 -15.98
N ASN A 747 3.41 -23.51 -16.43
CA ASN A 747 4.53 -24.37 -16.07
C ASN A 747 4.90 -24.26 -14.58
N ALA A 748 4.79 -23.07 -13.99
CA ALA A 748 4.99 -22.86 -12.55
C ALA A 748 3.95 -23.65 -11.74
N GLU A 749 2.68 -23.62 -12.13
CA GLU A 749 1.61 -24.42 -11.49
C GLU A 749 1.92 -25.92 -11.55
N LEU A 750 2.30 -26.43 -12.73
CA LEU A 750 2.64 -27.84 -12.90
C LEU A 750 3.80 -28.29 -11.99
N GLN A 751 4.80 -27.43 -11.76
CA GLN A 751 5.87 -27.74 -10.82
C GLN A 751 5.40 -27.66 -9.37
N ASN A 752 4.53 -26.70 -9.05
CA ASN A 752 4.00 -26.49 -7.71
C ASN A 752 3.15 -27.68 -7.24
N ASP A 753 2.44 -28.35 -8.15
CA ASP A 753 1.66 -29.57 -7.89
C ASP A 753 2.51 -30.77 -7.41
N TYR A 754 3.81 -30.79 -7.73
CA TYR A 754 4.73 -31.84 -7.28
C TYR A 754 5.34 -31.55 -5.89
N VAL A 755 5.11 -30.36 -5.32
CA VAL A 755 5.58 -30.00 -3.98
C VAL A 755 4.69 -30.71 -2.95
N VAL A 756 5.13 -31.88 -2.48
CA VAL A 756 4.41 -32.72 -1.51
C VAL A 756 5.10 -32.73 -0.15
N GLY A 757 4.33 -32.77 0.94
CA GLY A 757 4.84 -32.88 2.31
C GLY A 757 4.29 -31.79 3.24
N ASP A 758 4.46 -32.01 4.54
CA ASP A 758 3.87 -31.17 5.60
C ASP A 758 4.91 -30.25 6.29
N ILE A 759 6.12 -30.12 5.72
CA ILE A 759 7.14 -29.22 6.24
C ILE A 759 6.68 -27.77 6.00
N VAL A 760 6.53 -27.01 7.08
CA VAL A 760 5.82 -25.71 7.09
C VAL A 760 6.32 -24.72 6.02
N PRO A 761 7.64 -24.45 5.88
CA PRO A 761 8.16 -23.62 4.79
C PRO A 761 7.72 -24.06 3.39
N TYR A 762 7.78 -25.37 3.09
CA TYR A 762 7.43 -25.91 1.77
C TYR A 762 5.94 -25.79 1.50
N SER A 763 5.10 -26.20 2.46
CA SER A 763 3.65 -26.08 2.33
C SER A 763 3.20 -24.63 2.20
N ASN A 764 3.82 -23.71 2.95
CA ASN A 764 3.51 -22.29 2.86
C ASN A 764 3.94 -21.71 1.51
N ASN A 765 5.15 -22.02 1.03
CA ASN A 765 5.63 -21.57 -0.27
C ASN A 765 4.72 -22.10 -1.39
N SER A 766 4.39 -23.39 -1.38
CA SER A 766 3.50 -24.00 -2.38
C SER A 766 2.13 -23.33 -2.39
N TYR A 767 1.51 -23.14 -1.22
CA TYR A 767 0.21 -22.48 -1.14
C TYR A 767 0.26 -21.02 -1.62
N ILE A 768 1.26 -20.25 -1.20
CA ILE A 768 1.37 -18.85 -1.62
C ILE A 768 1.74 -18.72 -3.10
N ASN A 769 2.52 -19.65 -3.66
CA ASN A 769 2.74 -19.73 -5.11
C ASN A 769 1.41 -19.89 -5.85
N GLU A 770 0.59 -20.86 -5.45
CA GLU A 770 -0.73 -21.11 -6.04
C GLU A 770 -1.62 -19.85 -5.97
N ARG A 771 -1.68 -19.18 -4.81
CA ARG A 771 -2.49 -17.96 -4.63
C ARG A 771 -1.96 -16.79 -5.45
N GLU A 772 -0.64 -16.66 -5.57
CA GLU A 772 -0.02 -15.60 -6.37
C GLU A 772 -0.21 -15.81 -7.87
N ILE A 773 -0.06 -17.06 -8.35
CA ILE A 773 -0.31 -17.39 -9.75
C ILE A 773 -1.76 -17.08 -10.11
N ALA A 774 -2.73 -17.54 -9.32
CA ALA A 774 -4.15 -17.22 -9.52
C ALA A 774 -4.41 -15.70 -9.50
N PHE A 775 -3.75 -14.96 -8.61
CA PHE A 775 -3.83 -13.51 -8.57
C PHE A 775 -3.31 -12.86 -9.86
N LEU A 776 -2.19 -13.33 -10.42
CA LEU A 776 -1.63 -12.81 -11.68
C LEU A 776 -2.53 -13.16 -12.87
N GLU A 777 -2.99 -14.40 -12.99
CA GLU A 777 -3.85 -14.89 -14.08
C GLU A 777 -5.20 -14.16 -14.12
N SER A 778 -5.74 -13.77 -12.97
CA SER A 778 -6.96 -12.95 -12.87
C SER A 778 -6.76 -11.48 -13.26
N GLY A 779 -5.55 -11.08 -13.68
CA GLY A 779 -5.20 -9.69 -13.96
C GLY A 779 -5.05 -8.86 -12.69
N ASN A 780 -4.57 -9.47 -11.59
CA ASN A 780 -4.43 -8.87 -10.27
C ASN A 780 -5.78 -8.47 -9.63
N ASN A 781 -6.78 -9.35 -9.75
CA ASN A 781 -8.08 -9.13 -9.13
C ASN A 781 -7.99 -9.36 -7.60
N LEU A 782 -8.36 -8.34 -6.82
CA LEU A 782 -8.34 -8.41 -5.35
C LEU A 782 -9.39 -9.38 -4.78
N GLU A 783 -10.38 -9.77 -5.58
CA GLU A 783 -11.35 -10.80 -5.18
C GLU A 783 -10.67 -12.16 -4.95
N GLU A 784 -9.62 -12.50 -5.71
CA GLU A 784 -8.83 -13.72 -5.48
C GLU A 784 -8.22 -13.74 -4.08
N VAL A 785 -7.66 -12.62 -3.64
CA VAL A 785 -7.11 -12.49 -2.28
C VAL A 785 -8.23 -12.51 -1.23
N SER A 786 -9.36 -11.89 -1.52
CA SER A 786 -10.49 -11.78 -0.59
C SER A 786 -11.17 -13.14 -0.35
N ASN A 787 -11.29 -13.96 -1.39
CA ASN A 787 -11.91 -15.29 -1.31
C ASN A 787 -11.11 -16.29 -0.46
N TYR A 788 -9.78 -16.15 -0.45
CA TYR A 788 -8.86 -17.00 0.33
C TYR A 788 -8.23 -16.24 1.50
N TYR A 789 -8.89 -15.19 1.98
CA TYR A 789 -8.35 -14.30 3.01
C TYR A 789 -7.94 -15.06 4.27
N SER A 790 -8.77 -16.00 4.75
CA SER A 790 -8.53 -16.69 6.02
C SER A 790 -7.29 -17.57 5.99
N GLU A 791 -7.07 -18.25 4.87
CA GLU A 791 -5.95 -19.15 4.62
C GLU A 791 -4.66 -18.37 4.43
N ILE A 792 -4.66 -17.34 3.57
CA ILE A 792 -3.50 -16.44 3.39
C ILE A 792 -3.16 -15.77 4.72
N PHE A 793 -4.16 -15.30 5.46
CA PHE A 793 -3.97 -14.66 6.76
C PHE A 793 -3.37 -15.62 7.79
N SER A 794 -3.77 -16.90 7.76
CA SER A 794 -3.19 -17.91 8.66
C SER A 794 -1.68 -18.07 8.47
N ILE A 795 -1.19 -17.92 7.24
CA ILE A 795 0.25 -17.91 6.91
C ILE A 795 0.88 -16.56 7.31
N ALA A 796 0.23 -15.44 7.00
CA ALA A 796 0.73 -14.10 7.34
C ALA A 796 0.94 -13.90 8.87
N GLN A 797 0.13 -14.58 9.69
CA GLN A 797 0.22 -14.56 11.15
C GLN A 797 1.29 -15.48 11.74
N GLN A 798 1.93 -16.35 10.95
CA GLN A 798 2.99 -17.23 11.45
C GLN A 798 4.24 -16.44 11.82
N CYS A 799 5.10 -17.07 12.63
CA CYS A 799 6.43 -16.52 12.86
C CYS A 799 7.21 -16.55 11.53
N PRO A 800 7.72 -15.41 11.04
CA PRO A 800 8.45 -15.39 9.77
C PRO A 800 9.64 -16.36 9.80
N TYR A 801 10.37 -16.48 10.92
CA TYR A 801 11.56 -17.34 10.99
C TYR A 801 11.28 -18.83 10.79
N THR A 802 10.07 -19.31 11.10
CA THR A 802 9.67 -20.71 10.88
C THR A 802 8.82 -20.89 9.64
N GLY A 803 7.97 -19.91 9.32
CA GLY A 803 7.09 -19.97 8.16
C GLY A 803 7.78 -19.60 6.83
N GLY A 804 9.00 -19.08 6.89
CA GLY A 804 9.80 -18.69 5.73
C GLY A 804 9.36 -17.40 5.05
N GLN A 805 9.87 -17.18 3.84
CA GLN A 805 9.54 -16.01 3.01
C GLN A 805 8.04 -15.92 2.64
N ALA A 806 7.34 -17.05 2.62
CA ALA A 806 5.91 -17.11 2.31
C ALA A 806 5.06 -16.29 3.31
N VAL A 807 5.52 -16.13 4.55
CA VAL A 807 4.87 -15.26 5.55
C VAL A 807 4.85 -13.80 5.07
N GLU A 808 5.98 -13.31 4.55
CA GLU A 808 6.08 -11.92 4.06
C GLU A 808 5.30 -11.71 2.76
N ARG A 809 5.32 -12.70 1.86
CA ARG A 809 4.48 -12.70 0.64
C ARG A 809 2.99 -12.64 1.00
N ALA A 810 2.56 -13.44 1.97
CA ALA A 810 1.20 -13.45 2.49
C ALA A 810 0.81 -12.10 3.13
N ARG A 811 1.72 -11.47 3.89
CA ARG A 811 1.49 -10.12 4.46
C ARG A 811 1.26 -9.07 3.40
N THR A 812 2.02 -9.11 2.30
CA THR A 812 1.80 -8.20 1.17
C THR A 812 0.44 -8.42 0.52
N LEU A 813 0.04 -9.68 0.29
CA LEU A 813 -1.29 -10.00 -0.24
C LEU A 813 -2.40 -9.48 0.68
N ILE A 814 -2.33 -9.76 1.98
CA ILE A 814 -3.30 -9.27 2.97
C ILE A 814 -3.35 -7.74 2.99
N ALA A 815 -2.21 -7.05 2.86
CA ALA A 815 -2.16 -5.60 2.85
C ALA A 815 -2.93 -4.95 1.70
N LEU A 816 -3.10 -5.66 0.57
CA LEU A 816 -3.87 -5.15 -0.58
C LEU A 816 -5.37 -5.02 -0.31
N VAL A 817 -5.89 -5.80 0.65
CA VAL A 817 -7.32 -5.82 1.03
C VAL A 817 -7.57 -5.36 2.46
N ASN A 818 -6.57 -5.50 3.33
CA ASN A 818 -6.64 -5.18 4.75
C ASN A 818 -5.29 -4.67 5.28
N ASP A 819 -5.07 -3.38 5.15
CA ASP A 819 -3.90 -2.61 5.61
C ASP A 819 -3.83 -2.34 7.14
N SER A 820 -4.78 -2.91 7.87
CA SER A 820 -5.07 -2.66 9.27
C SER A 820 -4.43 -3.67 10.21
N VAL A 821 -3.91 -4.76 9.65
CA VAL A 821 -3.38 -5.87 10.40
C VAL A 821 -2.04 -5.50 11.03
N PHE A 822 -1.94 -5.71 12.34
CA PHE A 822 -0.68 -5.64 13.07
C PHE A 822 -0.13 -7.06 13.30
N TYR A 823 1.09 -7.31 12.84
CA TYR A 823 1.80 -8.56 13.06
C TYR A 823 2.78 -8.41 14.25
N ASP A 824 2.51 -9.14 15.34
CA ASP A 824 3.34 -9.14 16.54
C ASP A 824 4.40 -10.24 16.50
N ASP A 825 5.40 -10.06 15.62
CA ASP A 825 6.43 -11.09 15.40
C ASP A 825 7.18 -11.48 16.67
N VAL A 826 7.36 -10.53 17.61
CA VAL A 826 8.02 -10.82 18.87
C VAL A 826 7.24 -11.86 19.67
N ASN A 827 5.93 -11.65 19.82
CA ASN A 827 5.08 -12.58 20.57
C ASN A 827 4.81 -13.87 19.80
N THR A 828 4.52 -13.79 18.51
CA THR A 828 4.27 -14.96 17.66
C THR A 828 5.48 -15.88 17.64
N CYS A 829 6.68 -15.34 17.39
CA CYS A 829 7.89 -16.14 17.38
C CYS A 829 8.27 -16.65 18.78
N LEU A 830 7.96 -15.91 19.85
CA LEU A 830 8.17 -16.40 21.22
C LEU A 830 7.32 -17.63 21.53
N GLN A 831 6.06 -17.65 21.07
CA GLN A 831 5.14 -18.76 21.30
C GLN A 831 5.58 -20.07 20.62
N VAL A 832 6.21 -19.96 19.45
CA VAL A 832 6.80 -21.11 18.74
C VAL A 832 8.25 -21.40 19.17
N GLY A 833 8.72 -20.76 20.25
CA GLY A 833 10.00 -21.07 20.88
C GLY A 833 11.24 -20.44 20.25
N VAL A 834 11.09 -19.55 19.27
CA VAL A 834 12.22 -18.87 18.59
C VAL A 834 13.04 -18.06 19.58
N TYR A 835 12.39 -17.33 20.51
CA TYR A 835 13.08 -16.56 21.53
C TYR A 835 13.40 -17.40 22.78
N ARG A 836 14.67 -17.44 23.22
CA ARG A 836 15.01 -18.05 24.52
C ARG A 836 14.39 -17.25 25.66
N GLN A 837 13.65 -17.93 26.54
CA GLN A 837 13.30 -17.36 27.84
C GLN A 837 14.57 -17.29 28.70
N GLN A 838 14.77 -16.17 29.39
CA GLN A 838 15.84 -16.03 30.37
C GLN A 838 15.65 -17.13 31.44
N ASN A 839 16.67 -17.97 31.67
CA ASN A 839 16.74 -18.84 32.85
C ASN A 839 16.69 -17.95 34.10
N SER A 840 15.48 -17.73 34.59
CA SER A 840 15.24 -17.17 35.90
C SER A 840 14.98 -18.34 36.84
N ASP A 841 16.05 -19.05 37.19
CA ASP A 841 16.06 -20.04 38.27
C ASP A 841 15.73 -19.44 39.66
N LEU A 842 15.15 -18.23 39.74
CA LEU A 842 14.77 -17.56 40.99
C LEU A 842 13.47 -16.74 40.91
N ILE A 843 12.63 -16.90 39.88
CA ILE A 843 11.22 -16.52 40.01
C ILE A 843 10.48 -17.80 40.30
N THR A 844 9.98 -17.93 41.53
CA THR A 844 8.94 -18.89 41.87
C THR A 844 7.89 -18.82 40.78
N THR A 845 7.87 -19.84 39.93
CA THR A 845 6.81 -20.04 38.95
C THR A 845 5.52 -19.93 39.73
N VAL A 846 4.79 -18.84 39.52
CA VAL A 846 3.35 -18.91 39.71
C VAL A 846 2.94 -19.88 38.62
N THR A 847 2.81 -21.14 38.99
CA THR A 847 2.26 -22.21 38.18
C THR A 847 0.91 -21.72 37.67
N SER A 848 0.89 -21.16 36.47
CA SER A 848 -0.34 -20.84 35.79
C SER A 848 -1.01 -22.16 35.46
N ASN A 849 -2.00 -22.50 36.28
CA ASN A 849 -2.84 -23.66 36.13
C ASN A 849 -3.43 -23.69 34.70
N SER A 850 -3.24 -24.75 33.93
CA SER A 850 -3.77 -24.88 32.56
C SER A 850 -4.10 -26.33 32.19
N ILE A 851 -4.78 -26.53 31.05
CA ILE A 851 -5.06 -27.84 30.45
C ILE A 851 -4.34 -28.00 29.11
N LEU A 852 -3.73 -29.16 28.89
CA LEU A 852 -3.10 -29.59 27.65
C LEU A 852 -3.87 -30.78 27.08
N ILE A 853 -4.02 -30.86 25.76
CA ILE A 853 -4.74 -31.93 25.08
C ILE A 853 -3.80 -32.57 24.06
N ASN A 854 -3.61 -33.89 24.12
CA ASN A 854 -2.69 -34.62 23.23
C ASN A 854 -3.28 -35.99 22.81
N PRO A 855 -3.31 -36.34 21.51
CA PRO A 855 -3.00 -35.50 20.35
C PRO A 855 -4.09 -34.44 20.12
N ASN A 856 -3.72 -33.34 19.46
CA ASN A 856 -4.66 -32.34 18.95
C ASN A 856 -4.06 -31.74 17.68
N PRO A 857 -4.56 -32.07 16.47
CA PRO A 857 -5.84 -32.75 16.21
C PRO A 857 -5.90 -34.23 16.65
N ALA A 858 -7.09 -34.73 16.98
CA ALA A 858 -7.32 -36.09 17.47
C ALA A 858 -8.25 -36.89 16.54
N LYS A 859 -8.03 -38.20 16.47
CA LYS A 859 -8.87 -39.13 15.68
C LYS A 859 -9.79 -39.97 16.58
N GLU A 860 -9.21 -40.73 17.50
CA GLU A 860 -9.93 -41.72 18.30
C GLU A 860 -9.95 -41.40 19.80
N LYS A 861 -8.88 -40.81 20.33
CA LYS A 861 -8.68 -40.63 21.77
C LYS A 861 -7.79 -39.43 22.03
N ILE A 862 -8.05 -38.77 23.15
CA ILE A 862 -7.25 -37.65 23.66
C ILE A 862 -6.84 -37.91 25.09
N GLU A 863 -5.67 -37.42 25.45
CA GLU A 863 -5.21 -37.29 26.83
C GLU A 863 -5.29 -35.82 27.23
N ILE A 864 -5.98 -35.56 28.34
CA ILE A 864 -6.05 -34.23 28.95
C ILE A 864 -5.09 -34.22 30.13
N LYS A 865 -4.08 -33.34 30.07
CA LYS A 865 -3.12 -33.11 31.16
C LYS A 865 -3.39 -31.80 31.86
N LEU A 866 -3.49 -31.85 33.17
CA LEU A 866 -3.62 -30.71 34.06
C LEU A 866 -2.22 -30.23 34.46
N LYS A 867 -1.84 -29.02 34.03
CA LYS A 867 -0.57 -28.37 34.41
C LYS A 867 -0.84 -27.47 35.62
N GLY A 868 -0.46 -27.91 36.82
CA GLY A 868 -0.73 -27.22 38.09
C GLY A 868 -0.81 -28.19 39.27
N ASP A 869 -1.01 -27.67 40.48
CA ASP A 869 -1.34 -28.48 41.66
C ASP A 869 -2.83 -28.36 41.95
N PHE A 870 -3.58 -29.32 41.41
CA PHE A 870 -5.01 -29.45 41.57
C PHE A 870 -5.32 -30.53 42.61
N LYS A 871 -6.29 -30.29 43.49
CA LYS A 871 -6.75 -31.26 44.50
C LYS A 871 -8.24 -31.53 44.32
N GLY A 872 -8.68 -32.74 44.69
CA GLY A 872 -10.09 -33.10 44.65
C GLY A 872 -10.56 -33.65 43.28
N LEU A 873 -11.85 -33.50 43.00
CA LEU A 873 -12.50 -34.05 41.80
C LEU A 873 -12.61 -32.98 40.70
N CYS A 874 -12.08 -33.31 39.54
CA CYS A 874 -12.09 -32.50 38.34
C CYS A 874 -13.21 -32.97 37.42
N LYS A 875 -13.91 -32.02 36.78
CA LYS A 875 -14.91 -32.32 35.77
C LYS A 875 -14.44 -31.81 34.41
N VAL A 876 -14.24 -32.71 33.46
CA VAL A 876 -13.98 -32.38 32.06
C VAL A 876 -15.29 -32.43 31.28
N GLU A 877 -15.54 -31.39 30.49
CA GLU A 877 -16.67 -31.23 29.60
C GLU A 877 -16.15 -30.92 28.19
N ILE A 878 -16.66 -31.61 27.18
CA ILE A 878 -16.41 -31.30 25.77
C ILE A 878 -17.73 -30.83 25.18
N SER A 879 -17.75 -29.66 24.56
CA SER A 879 -18.92 -29.08 23.92
C SER A 879 -18.68 -28.81 22.43
N ASN A 880 -19.73 -28.91 21.62
CA ASN A 880 -19.69 -28.52 20.20
C ASN A 880 -19.66 -26.98 20.03
N MET A 881 -19.63 -26.48 18.79
CA MET A 881 -19.61 -25.04 18.50
C MET A 881 -20.88 -24.29 18.92
N MET A 882 -21.99 -24.99 19.16
CA MET A 882 -23.23 -24.41 19.71
C MET A 882 -23.25 -24.41 21.25
N ASN A 883 -22.12 -24.78 21.88
CA ASN A 883 -21.96 -24.94 23.33
C ASN A 883 -22.83 -26.06 23.93
N GLU A 884 -23.28 -27.00 23.10
CA GLU A 884 -23.98 -28.21 23.57
C GLU A 884 -22.94 -29.22 24.06
N LEU A 885 -23.15 -29.74 25.27
CA LEU A 885 -22.28 -30.73 25.90
C LEU A 885 -22.36 -32.07 25.16
N VAL A 886 -21.24 -32.53 24.60
CA VAL A 886 -21.14 -33.79 23.86
C VAL A 886 -20.48 -34.90 24.68
N ILE A 887 -19.49 -34.58 25.52
CA ILE A 887 -18.83 -35.54 26.41
C ILE A 887 -18.65 -34.91 27.79
N GLN A 888 -18.84 -35.70 28.84
CA GLN A 888 -18.58 -35.30 30.22
C GLN A 888 -17.88 -36.43 30.97
N GLN A 889 -16.75 -36.14 31.60
CA GLN A 889 -15.97 -37.11 32.37
C GLN A 889 -15.45 -36.52 33.68
N GLY A 890 -15.58 -37.29 34.76
CA GLY A 890 -14.94 -36.98 36.03
C GLY A 890 -13.54 -37.60 36.10
N MET A 891 -12.58 -36.89 36.69
CA MET A 891 -11.26 -37.42 36.99
C MET A 891 -10.81 -36.98 38.39
N ASN A 892 -9.95 -37.76 39.04
CA ASN A 892 -9.24 -37.26 40.21
C ASN A 892 -8.18 -36.25 39.73
N CYS A 893 -8.29 -35.01 40.20
CA CYS A 893 -7.35 -33.95 39.81
C CYS A 893 -5.90 -34.28 40.17
N GLU A 894 -5.70 -35.10 41.21
CA GLU A 894 -4.38 -35.50 41.70
C GLU A 894 -3.65 -36.45 40.73
N GLU A 895 -4.40 -37.15 39.86
CA GLU A 895 -3.82 -38.02 38.83
C GLU A 895 -3.21 -37.21 37.68
N LYS A 896 -3.53 -35.91 37.59
CA LYS A 896 -3.05 -34.93 36.60
C LYS A 896 -3.34 -35.27 35.13
N THR A 897 -3.72 -36.49 34.78
CA THR A 897 -4.04 -36.89 33.41
C THR A 897 -5.31 -37.73 33.36
N THR A 898 -6.09 -37.58 32.28
CA THR A 898 -7.21 -38.48 31.96
C THR A 898 -7.27 -38.72 30.47
N THR A 899 -7.63 -39.94 30.06
CA THR A 899 -7.86 -40.28 28.65
C THR A 899 -9.35 -40.28 28.36
N ILE A 900 -9.74 -39.69 27.23
CA ILE A 900 -11.13 -39.61 26.74
C ILE A 900 -11.19 -40.17 25.33
N ASP A 901 -12.13 -41.08 25.09
CA ASP A 901 -12.48 -41.57 23.76
C ASP A 901 -13.31 -40.51 23.03
N VAL A 902 -12.85 -40.10 21.85
CA VAL A 902 -13.49 -39.09 20.99
C VAL A 902 -13.89 -39.65 19.63
N SER A 903 -13.77 -40.98 19.43
CA SER A 903 -14.09 -41.65 18.17
C SER A 903 -15.54 -41.45 17.71
N THR A 904 -16.46 -41.22 18.66
CA THR A 904 -17.88 -40.97 18.39
C THR A 904 -18.20 -39.52 17.99
N LEU A 905 -17.25 -38.58 18.14
CA LEU A 905 -17.44 -37.19 17.75
C LEU A 905 -17.32 -37.03 16.22
N SER A 906 -18.14 -36.18 15.62
CA SER A 906 -18.02 -35.83 14.20
C SER A 906 -16.77 -34.98 13.96
N GLN A 907 -16.23 -35.00 12.73
CA GLN A 907 -15.16 -34.08 12.34
C GLN A 907 -15.58 -32.64 12.60
N GLY A 908 -14.71 -31.85 13.24
CA GLY A 908 -15.02 -30.48 13.61
C GLY A 908 -14.26 -29.98 14.84
N ILE A 909 -14.58 -28.74 15.23
CA ILE A 909 -13.96 -28.06 16.38
C ILE A 909 -14.87 -28.18 17.61
N TYR A 910 -14.25 -28.52 18.74
CA TYR A 910 -14.88 -28.67 20.04
C TYR A 910 -14.16 -27.81 21.08
N THR A 911 -14.90 -27.44 22.13
CA THR A 911 -14.36 -26.76 23.31
C THR A 911 -14.23 -27.77 24.44
N VAL A 912 -13.04 -27.90 25.01
CA VAL A 912 -12.79 -28.72 26.20
C VAL A 912 -12.65 -27.80 27.40
N LYS A 913 -13.42 -28.08 28.45
CA LYS A 913 -13.47 -27.32 29.68
C LYS A 913 -13.21 -28.23 30.87
N ALA A 914 -12.15 -27.97 31.63
CA ALA A 914 -11.92 -28.60 32.92
C ALA A 914 -12.35 -27.66 34.05
N SER A 915 -13.22 -28.15 34.93
CA SER A 915 -13.71 -27.45 36.12
C SER A 915 -13.00 -27.99 37.35
N VAL A 916 -12.29 -27.12 38.07
CA VAL A 916 -11.56 -27.43 39.31
C VAL A 916 -11.83 -26.34 40.34
N ASP A 917 -12.35 -26.68 41.52
CA ASP A 917 -12.59 -25.72 42.62
C ASP A 917 -13.30 -24.41 42.21
N LYS A 918 -14.31 -24.51 41.34
CA LYS A 918 -15.08 -23.39 40.75
C LYS A 918 -14.31 -22.50 39.76
N GLN A 919 -13.10 -22.87 39.36
CA GLN A 919 -12.37 -22.29 38.24
C GLN A 919 -12.52 -23.16 36.99
N PHE A 920 -12.44 -22.52 35.82
CA PHE A 920 -12.58 -23.18 34.52
C PHE A 920 -11.33 -22.96 33.68
N TYR A 921 -10.79 -24.04 33.14
CA TYR A 921 -9.69 -24.02 32.18
C TYR A 921 -10.22 -24.54 30.84
N ILE A 922 -9.99 -23.76 29.78
CA ILE A 922 -10.61 -24.01 28.47
C ILE A 922 -9.51 -24.19 27.43
N SER A 923 -9.68 -25.16 26.54
CA SER A 923 -8.79 -25.43 25.41
C SER A 923 -9.58 -25.93 24.20
N LYS A 924 -9.05 -25.70 23.00
CA LYS A 924 -9.69 -26.10 21.73
C LYS A 924 -9.28 -27.52 21.39
N LEU A 925 -10.23 -28.34 20.94
CA LEU A 925 -10.00 -29.69 20.42
C LEU A 925 -10.44 -29.74 18.95
N SER A 926 -9.57 -30.20 18.06
CA SER A 926 -9.89 -30.48 16.67
C SER A 926 -10.02 -32.00 16.48
N ILE A 927 -11.15 -32.46 15.94
CA ILE A 927 -11.35 -33.86 15.53
C ILE A 927 -11.22 -33.95 14.01
N ILE A 928 -10.28 -34.76 13.53
CA ILE A 928 -10.06 -35.07 12.11
C ILE A 928 -10.30 -36.57 11.93
N LYS A 929 -11.20 -36.95 11.02
CA LYS A 929 -11.49 -38.37 10.71
C LYS A 929 -10.82 -38.77 9.40
#